data_AF-A0A553FNB1-F1
#
_entry.id   AF-A0A553FNB1-F1
#
_cell.length_a   1.000
_cell.length_b   1.000
_cell.length_c   1.000
_cell.angle_alpha   90.00
_cell.angle_beta   90.00
_cell.angle_gamma   90.00
#
_symmetry.space_group_name_H-M   'P 1'
#
loop_
_entity.id
_entity.type
_entity.pdbx_description
1 polymer ?
#
loop_
_entity_poly.entity_id
_entity_poly.type
_entity_poly.pdbx_seq_one_letter_code
_entity_poly.pdbx_strand_id
1 'polypeptide(L)'
;MMNSNQRHTPSFLFSICLVIFTTGFITASAQNLVPDNIEKAALLALYNSTDGENWTSNQWTLGQINSYPDSALFGVEVSNGDITSINLTFSGLSGTLPAALNDLQELVHLSFRNNALSGAIPDLSALKKLEVLDFYFNDFSGAIPATLGSLSALRTLNLTSRSNTAVKLTGPIPTQFSGLTNLESLYLSYNDLGQPEAIPASFSGLNSLRVLELTNCGLVPLSVSTGLSGLASLLNLGLGQNPSFVLPDGTLPDVLVNLPSLRNLTLTQNGFNKLPASFDLLLNLDYLHLGSTNYADTSRLASVVDTLRNSPKLKTLLLTNCNLSGLPSNFPQLTKLENLYIGNNNNLQTAQWEVIGQMPALTNLYANSCSLSELPATLADLTTLRGLYLQLNQLNPVPDVIRDIPALTHLNLSYNGITGLPSWTGTGNTPSWQFLYLNNNQIPLPLPSNFAGLTNLRYLNMSRNNLDGTLPSYFSGFSSIYYLDLSHNQLDSPLPDLSGWNVLSSVYLQHNEFTGDLPGYLSNVSITKSVVDISHNHFEGFPAYNASSSLSLYLDNNKFNFSDIVRQTPALRAFRYAPQDSIDTEKQLKAFDGGTLTLTAHVDTATTPQSSFQWFKYVDGINDISLTSAVPGGYRHTINVTSADDGSIYYYKITNTSYPVLTLQGRRQYLTVLCGILPDQLDFNAQRYLCAIKFTPLVSYPGRCRTLSWSWDFGDTGTSAYESPWHVYAADGTYDVSMRIRYTCGSCIGDTTLVKPVSFSLPQELLMDSLLSVTTDVRERVVAVTSTTFSDAWPLQFENTGLDNLSSYQNGTNGVWRNEGVHVYDVPRTLSSSTRIDKDGVFTLEHFNWQMAEADLIPDWIKANTMTEYSAFSYELENKDVLGINSAALYDYGGHLPSANGVNMRNNEMAFTGFEFLDNKASGNWLFGNQSVPAYDFFAIRMGWNYMAVVEARMSELVEVEKGDVSARHLMGFFNKRMNYIGNNDIICMEEHPTDPDLTLVVFRRAPFEGLWTGRLRVRNNVTPVISPDIDNTMAHTGRSSLRVTGDKSFKQELLQLDSGKTYMLSTWVSINEASLTPLVPGSGPGIDVIFKDKDDVVLSTASLTSIGRSIESWYQLKGIFAVPARNVIVELKFKTGNATTAWFDDLRLHPNKGNMKSYVYDLEDYRLQAVLDEENFASFFYYDVEGNLYLTKKETEEGIKTISQNVSYIRER
;
A
#
# COMPACT_ATOMS: atom_id res chain seq x y z
N MET A 1 -15.76 -29.32 -46.15
CA MET A 1 -15.06 -28.44 -47.11
C MET A 1 -15.96 -27.26 -47.44
N MET A 2 -15.37 -26.17 -47.94
CA MET A 2 -15.96 -24.83 -48.13
C MET A 2 -16.22 -24.06 -46.82
N ASN A 3 -15.97 -22.74 -46.89
CA ASN A 3 -15.82 -21.83 -45.76
C ASN A 3 -17.10 -21.05 -45.47
N SER A 4 -17.28 -20.62 -44.21
CA SER A 4 -17.47 -19.20 -43.90
C SER A 4 -17.31 -18.92 -42.40
N ASN A 5 -16.46 -17.97 -42.04
CA ASN A 5 -16.50 -17.32 -40.72
C ASN A 5 -17.48 -16.13 -40.79
N GLN A 6 -18.27 -15.89 -39.74
CA GLN A 6 -18.10 -14.69 -38.88
C GLN A 6 -19.02 -14.73 -37.65
N ARG A 7 -18.71 -13.87 -36.67
CA ARG A 7 -19.50 -13.65 -35.45
C ARG A 7 -20.51 -12.52 -35.71
N HIS A 8 -21.75 -12.66 -35.28
CA HIS A 8 -22.68 -11.53 -35.19
C HIS A 8 -22.44 -10.75 -33.90
N THR A 9 -21.96 -9.51 -34.02
CA THR A 9 -22.34 -8.42 -33.12
C THR A 9 -23.51 -7.65 -33.74
N PRO A 10 -24.36 -6.97 -32.94
CA PRO A 10 -25.51 -6.25 -33.48
C PRO A 10 -25.06 -4.91 -34.11
N SER A 11 -24.94 -4.87 -35.43
CA SER A 11 -24.76 -3.64 -36.19
C SER A 11 -26.04 -3.28 -36.95
N PHE A 12 -26.68 -2.16 -36.58
CA PHE A 12 -27.73 -1.54 -37.37
C PHE A 12 -27.16 -1.07 -38.73
N LEU A 13 -27.63 -1.69 -39.81
CA LEU A 13 -27.50 -1.19 -41.18
C LEU A 13 -28.79 -1.54 -41.94
N PHE A 14 -29.74 -0.60 -41.97
CA PHE A 14 -30.85 -0.67 -42.92
C PHE A 14 -30.34 -0.29 -44.32
N SER A 15 -30.68 -1.09 -45.32
CA SER A 15 -30.10 -0.93 -46.67
C SER A 15 -30.64 0.31 -47.39
N ILE A 16 -29.73 1.14 -47.90
CA ILE A 16 -30.05 2.13 -48.93
C ILE A 16 -30.44 1.38 -50.21
N CYS A 17 -31.70 1.52 -50.61
CA CYS A 17 -32.20 1.12 -51.92
C CYS A 17 -33.11 2.22 -52.45
N LEU A 18 -32.60 3.08 -53.33
CA LEU A 18 -33.45 3.90 -54.20
C LEU A 18 -32.90 3.92 -55.63
N VAL A 19 -33.81 3.80 -56.58
CA VAL A 19 -33.54 3.70 -58.01
C VAL A 19 -33.49 5.09 -58.64
N ILE A 20 -32.56 5.30 -59.57
CA ILE A 20 -32.60 6.44 -60.48
C ILE A 20 -33.73 6.21 -61.49
N PHE A 21 -34.81 6.98 -61.44
CA PHE A 21 -35.56 7.40 -62.63
C PHE A 21 -36.34 8.70 -62.38
N THR A 22 -36.85 9.29 -63.46
CA THR A 22 -37.10 10.73 -63.58
C THR A 22 -38.58 11.13 -63.54
N THR A 23 -38.83 12.37 -63.12
CA THR A 23 -39.93 13.24 -63.58
C THR A 23 -41.37 12.67 -63.56
N GLY A 24 -42.00 12.79 -62.39
CA GLY A 24 -43.35 13.33 -62.16
C GLY A 24 -44.54 12.98 -63.08
N PHE A 25 -45.64 12.57 -62.44
CA PHE A 25 -46.93 13.29 -62.50
C PHE A 25 -47.89 12.74 -61.43
N ILE A 26 -48.62 13.64 -60.74
CA ILE A 26 -49.92 13.39 -60.04
C ILE A 26 -49.83 12.44 -58.81
N THR A 27 -50.35 12.74 -57.61
CA THR A 27 -51.17 13.86 -57.11
C THR A 27 -50.67 14.26 -55.72
N ALA A 28 -50.93 15.50 -55.29
CA ALA A 28 -50.86 15.83 -53.87
C ALA A 28 -52.01 15.12 -53.13
N SER A 29 -51.68 14.05 -52.40
CA SER A 29 -52.44 13.74 -51.19
C SER A 29 -52.15 14.85 -50.20
N ALA A 30 -53.17 15.43 -49.57
CA ALA A 30 -52.94 16.21 -48.37
C ALA A 30 -52.37 15.25 -47.32
N GLN A 31 -51.10 15.44 -46.93
CA GLN A 31 -50.61 14.85 -45.70
C GLN A 31 -51.22 15.66 -44.56
N ASN A 32 -51.93 14.97 -43.66
CA ASN A 32 -52.38 15.56 -42.41
C ASN A 32 -51.18 15.63 -41.46
N LEU A 33 -50.24 16.53 -41.77
CA LEU A 33 -49.11 16.83 -40.91
C LEU A 33 -49.63 17.34 -39.56
N VAL A 34 -48.94 16.99 -38.47
CA VAL A 34 -49.14 17.61 -37.17
C VAL A 34 -48.58 19.04 -37.27
N PRO A 35 -49.37 20.09 -36.99
CA PRO A 35 -48.87 21.46 -37.06
C PRO A 35 -47.65 21.67 -36.15
N ASP A 36 -46.59 22.28 -36.66
CA ASP A 36 -45.29 22.42 -35.98
C ASP A 36 -45.42 23.07 -34.59
N ASN A 37 -46.42 23.95 -34.42
CA ASN A 37 -46.71 24.64 -33.16
C ASN A 37 -47.32 23.72 -32.09
N ILE A 38 -47.92 22.59 -32.48
CA ILE A 38 -48.41 21.54 -31.60
C ILE A 38 -47.26 20.61 -31.22
N GLU A 39 -46.42 20.21 -32.18
CA GLU A 39 -45.22 19.41 -31.89
C GLU A 39 -44.25 20.13 -30.94
N LYS A 40 -43.98 21.41 -31.21
CA LYS A 40 -43.23 22.31 -30.34
C LYS A 40 -43.83 22.41 -28.94
N ALA A 41 -45.17 22.40 -28.81
CA ALA A 41 -45.83 22.45 -27.51
C ALA A 41 -45.63 21.14 -26.73
N ALA A 42 -45.70 19.98 -27.40
CA ALA A 42 -45.40 18.68 -26.79
C ALA A 42 -43.92 18.56 -26.35
N LEU A 43 -42.98 19.02 -27.18
CA LEU A 43 -41.55 19.09 -26.85
C LEU A 43 -41.27 20.00 -25.64
N LEU A 44 -41.88 21.18 -25.61
CA LEU A 44 -41.75 22.12 -24.49
C LEU A 44 -42.40 21.59 -23.21
N ALA A 45 -43.54 20.90 -23.31
CA ALA A 45 -44.18 20.23 -22.17
C ALA A 45 -43.28 19.12 -21.60
N LEU A 46 -42.64 18.32 -22.46
CA LEU A 46 -41.69 17.29 -22.05
C LEU A 46 -40.47 17.88 -21.33
N TYR A 47 -39.85 18.92 -21.90
CA TYR A 47 -38.72 19.62 -21.29
C TYR A 47 -39.08 20.16 -19.90
N ASN A 48 -40.24 20.83 -19.78
CA ASN A 48 -40.66 21.44 -18.52
C ASN A 48 -41.11 20.41 -17.45
N SER A 49 -41.72 19.28 -17.82
CA SER A 49 -42.18 18.27 -16.84
C SER A 49 -41.10 17.26 -16.44
N THR A 50 -39.97 17.24 -17.15
CA THR A 50 -38.86 16.28 -16.93
C THR A 50 -37.53 16.95 -16.54
N ASP A 51 -37.61 18.15 -15.95
CA ASP A 51 -36.47 18.91 -15.37
C ASP A 51 -35.38 19.29 -16.39
N GLY A 52 -35.81 19.84 -17.53
CA GLY A 52 -34.99 20.16 -18.70
C GLY A 52 -33.76 21.06 -18.47
N GLU A 53 -33.76 21.89 -17.43
CA GLU A 53 -32.61 22.75 -17.09
C GLU A 53 -31.45 21.94 -16.47
N ASN A 54 -31.72 20.76 -15.90
CA ASN A 54 -30.77 19.92 -15.16
C ASN A 54 -30.38 18.62 -15.89
N TRP A 55 -30.82 18.41 -17.15
CA TRP A 55 -30.48 17.24 -17.95
C TRP A 55 -28.96 17.05 -18.06
N THR A 56 -28.45 15.89 -17.66
CA THR A 56 -27.00 15.61 -17.52
C THR A 56 -26.23 15.63 -18.85
N SER A 57 -26.92 15.41 -19.97
CA SER A 57 -26.35 15.54 -21.31
C SER A 57 -26.49 16.96 -21.91
N ASN A 58 -27.35 17.81 -21.32
CA ASN A 58 -27.70 19.18 -21.72
C ASN A 58 -27.67 19.44 -23.25
N GLN A 59 -28.43 18.62 -24.00
CA GLN A 59 -28.48 18.69 -25.46
C GLN A 59 -29.59 19.59 -26.03
N TRP A 60 -30.57 19.99 -25.21
CA TRP A 60 -31.70 20.84 -25.60
C TRP A 60 -31.69 22.14 -24.81
N THR A 61 -31.61 23.28 -25.48
CA THR A 61 -31.88 24.58 -24.88
C THR A 61 -33.30 25.05 -25.18
N LEU A 62 -33.88 25.87 -24.30
CA LEU A 62 -35.13 26.60 -24.59
C LEU A 62 -35.05 27.43 -25.88
N GLY A 63 -33.86 27.85 -26.33
CA GLY A 63 -33.66 28.53 -27.61
C GLY A 63 -33.90 27.62 -28.82
N GLN A 64 -33.38 26.38 -28.78
CA GLN A 64 -33.64 25.39 -29.84
C GLN A 64 -35.09 24.93 -29.83
N ILE A 65 -35.68 24.60 -28.68
CA ILE A 65 -37.09 24.19 -28.60
C ILE A 65 -38.00 25.32 -29.11
N ASN A 66 -37.64 26.58 -28.87
CA ASN A 66 -38.37 27.71 -29.44
C ASN A 66 -38.17 27.93 -30.95
N SER A 67 -37.13 27.36 -31.54
CA SER A 67 -36.77 27.45 -32.96
C SER A 67 -37.13 26.19 -33.76
N TYR A 68 -37.87 25.24 -33.18
CA TYR A 68 -38.45 24.11 -33.93
C TYR A 68 -39.47 24.62 -34.98
N PRO A 69 -39.45 24.14 -36.24
CA PRO A 69 -38.63 23.03 -36.77
C PRO A 69 -37.25 23.42 -37.35
N ASP A 70 -36.92 24.70 -37.45
CA ASP A 70 -35.67 25.20 -38.07
C ASP A 70 -34.38 24.73 -37.36
N SER A 71 -34.46 24.29 -36.10
CA SER A 71 -33.32 23.73 -35.36
C SER A 71 -33.48 22.25 -35.05
N ALA A 72 -32.49 21.44 -35.45
CA ALA A 72 -32.40 20.05 -35.06
C ALA A 72 -32.23 19.90 -33.53
N LEU A 73 -33.06 19.03 -32.93
CA LEU A 73 -32.99 18.65 -31.52
C LEU A 73 -32.37 17.25 -31.39
N PHE A 74 -31.46 17.09 -30.44
CA PHE A 74 -30.79 15.80 -30.20
C PHE A 74 -31.81 14.71 -29.87
N GLY A 75 -31.70 13.56 -30.53
CA GLY A 75 -32.59 12.42 -30.30
C GLY A 75 -34.00 12.58 -30.86
N VAL A 76 -34.31 13.64 -31.62
CA VAL A 76 -35.59 13.81 -32.35
C VAL A 76 -35.37 13.51 -33.83
N GLU A 77 -36.19 12.64 -34.41
CA GLU A 77 -36.15 12.34 -35.86
C GLU A 77 -37.47 12.73 -36.53
N VAL A 78 -37.38 13.67 -37.47
CA VAL A 78 -38.50 14.20 -38.25
C VAL A 78 -38.54 13.51 -39.62
N SER A 79 -39.72 13.09 -40.07
CA SER A 79 -39.91 12.40 -41.36
C SER A 79 -41.16 12.92 -42.07
N ASN A 80 -41.00 13.33 -43.33
CA ASN A 80 -42.02 14.02 -44.15
C ASN A 80 -42.60 15.35 -43.60
N GLY A 81 -42.24 15.76 -42.39
CA GLY A 81 -42.69 16.98 -41.73
C GLY A 81 -42.86 16.79 -40.22
N ASP A 82 -43.21 15.57 -39.80
CA ASP A 82 -43.65 15.25 -38.44
C ASP A 82 -42.59 14.49 -37.62
N ILE A 83 -42.65 14.59 -36.29
CA ILE A 83 -41.79 13.84 -35.37
C ILE A 83 -42.17 12.36 -35.37
N THR A 84 -41.26 11.53 -35.85
CA THR A 84 -41.41 10.06 -35.92
C THR A 84 -40.58 9.30 -34.88
N SER A 85 -39.57 9.93 -34.28
CA SER A 85 -38.80 9.32 -33.17
C SER A 85 -38.43 10.36 -32.11
N ILE A 86 -38.51 9.96 -30.84
CA ILE A 86 -37.86 10.63 -29.71
C ILE A 86 -37.08 9.59 -28.90
N ASN A 87 -35.77 9.81 -28.76
CA ASN A 87 -34.86 8.97 -28.00
C ASN A 87 -33.96 9.83 -27.10
N LEU A 88 -34.33 9.95 -25.82
CA LEU A 88 -33.57 10.66 -24.79
C LEU A 88 -32.98 9.70 -23.76
N THR A 89 -32.42 8.58 -24.25
CA THR A 89 -31.72 7.60 -23.42
C THR A 89 -30.54 8.25 -22.66
N PHE A 90 -30.33 7.88 -21.39
CA PHE A 90 -29.23 8.38 -20.54
C PHE A 90 -29.10 9.93 -20.45
N SER A 91 -30.17 10.69 -20.67
CA SER A 91 -30.10 12.16 -20.74
C SER A 91 -30.36 12.89 -19.42
N GLY A 92 -30.68 12.15 -18.34
CA GLY A 92 -30.84 12.70 -16.99
C GLY A 92 -32.24 13.27 -16.69
N LEU A 93 -33.25 12.93 -17.51
CA LEU A 93 -34.64 13.37 -17.31
C LEU A 93 -35.14 12.96 -15.91
N SER A 94 -35.76 13.87 -15.15
CA SER A 94 -36.34 13.58 -13.84
C SER A 94 -37.68 14.28 -13.65
N GLY A 95 -38.64 13.65 -12.96
CA GLY A 95 -40.02 14.17 -12.85
C GLY A 95 -41.04 13.24 -13.51
N THR A 96 -41.99 13.78 -14.28
CA THR A 96 -43.14 13.02 -14.82
C THR A 96 -43.36 13.24 -16.32
N LEU A 97 -43.99 12.27 -16.99
CA LEU A 97 -44.31 12.40 -18.42
C LEU A 97 -45.62 13.19 -18.65
N PRO A 98 -45.66 14.11 -19.63
CA PRO A 98 -46.83 14.93 -19.89
C PRO A 98 -47.80 14.25 -20.85
N ALA A 99 -49.10 14.45 -20.64
CA ALA A 99 -50.15 13.94 -21.53
C ALA A 99 -50.07 14.51 -22.97
N ALA A 100 -49.42 15.66 -23.16
CA ALA A 100 -49.16 16.29 -24.46
C ALA A 100 -48.32 15.43 -25.43
N LEU A 101 -47.66 14.36 -24.94
CA LEU A 101 -47.02 13.38 -25.83
C LEU A 101 -48.01 12.75 -26.83
N ASN A 102 -49.31 12.69 -26.52
CA ASN A 102 -50.35 12.21 -27.45
C ASN A 102 -50.51 13.05 -28.72
N ASP A 103 -50.06 14.32 -28.69
CA ASP A 103 -50.23 15.22 -29.82
C ASP A 103 -49.28 14.88 -30.98
N LEU A 104 -48.20 14.12 -30.70
CA LEU A 104 -47.22 13.62 -31.67
C LEU A 104 -47.73 12.35 -32.38
N GLN A 105 -48.87 12.44 -33.08
CA GLN A 105 -49.61 11.26 -33.57
C GLN A 105 -48.87 10.41 -34.62
N GLU A 106 -47.81 10.96 -35.23
CA GLU A 106 -46.93 10.29 -36.19
C GLU A 106 -45.77 9.51 -35.55
N LEU A 107 -45.63 9.56 -34.22
CA LEU A 107 -44.51 8.95 -33.49
C LEU A 107 -44.49 7.42 -33.61
N VAL A 108 -43.36 6.89 -34.12
CA VAL A 108 -43.09 5.46 -34.34
C VAL A 108 -42.20 4.87 -33.23
N HIS A 109 -41.26 5.64 -32.69
CA HIS A 109 -40.30 5.17 -31.69
C HIS A 109 -40.17 6.18 -30.53
N LEU A 110 -40.48 5.73 -29.31
CA LEU A 110 -40.37 6.52 -28.08
C LEU A 110 -39.49 5.80 -27.06
N SER A 111 -38.34 6.38 -26.73
CA SER A 111 -37.41 5.85 -25.74
C SER A 111 -36.92 6.91 -24.75
N PHE A 112 -37.13 6.63 -23.46
CA PHE A 112 -36.63 7.41 -22.33
C PHE A 112 -35.82 6.52 -21.38
N ARG A 113 -35.09 5.56 -21.94
CA ARG A 113 -34.36 4.52 -21.23
C ARG A 113 -33.24 5.08 -20.33
N ASN A 114 -33.07 4.49 -19.14
CA ASN A 114 -32.07 4.87 -18.13
C ASN A 114 -32.12 6.36 -17.74
N ASN A 115 -33.28 6.82 -17.26
CA ASN A 115 -33.47 8.16 -16.69
C ASN A 115 -34.08 8.05 -15.26
N ALA A 116 -34.43 9.19 -14.67
CA ALA A 116 -35.09 9.33 -13.36
C ALA A 116 -36.57 9.75 -13.48
N LEU A 117 -37.25 9.32 -14.55
CA LEU A 117 -38.69 9.53 -14.70
C LEU A 117 -39.47 8.72 -13.68
N SER A 118 -40.59 9.28 -13.22
CA SER A 118 -41.35 8.80 -12.07
C SER A 118 -42.85 9.07 -12.22
N GLY A 119 -43.64 8.60 -11.25
CA GLY A 119 -45.09 8.75 -11.25
C GLY A 119 -45.80 7.79 -12.20
N ALA A 120 -47.08 8.04 -12.47
CA ALA A 120 -47.86 7.17 -13.35
C ALA A 120 -47.48 7.35 -14.82
N ILE A 121 -47.48 6.24 -15.58
CA ILE A 121 -47.43 6.28 -17.03
C ILE A 121 -48.73 6.94 -17.53
N PRO A 122 -48.67 8.04 -18.32
CA PRO A 122 -49.88 8.68 -18.86
C PRO A 122 -50.57 7.76 -19.87
N ASP A 123 -51.82 8.07 -20.21
CA ASP A 123 -52.40 7.47 -21.41
C ASP A 123 -51.61 7.95 -22.64
N LEU A 124 -51.20 7.02 -23.50
CA LEU A 124 -50.52 7.27 -24.78
C LEU A 124 -51.33 6.71 -25.97
N SER A 125 -52.63 6.45 -25.76
CA SER A 125 -53.48 5.74 -26.71
C SER A 125 -53.69 6.43 -28.06
N ALA A 126 -53.36 7.73 -28.19
CA ALA A 126 -53.42 8.43 -29.48
C ALA A 126 -52.31 8.00 -30.46
N LEU A 127 -51.19 7.45 -29.97
CA LEU A 127 -49.97 7.17 -30.73
C LEU A 127 -50.08 5.91 -31.61
N LYS A 128 -51.03 5.88 -32.54
CA LYS A 128 -51.40 4.68 -33.32
C LYS A 128 -50.31 4.14 -34.24
N LYS A 129 -49.24 4.91 -34.49
CA LYS A 129 -48.07 4.52 -35.29
C LYS A 129 -46.90 3.98 -34.47
N LEU A 130 -47.00 3.98 -33.14
CA LEU A 130 -45.91 3.60 -32.24
C LEU A 130 -45.57 2.11 -32.34
N GLU A 131 -44.41 1.78 -32.91
CA GLU A 131 -43.86 0.43 -32.97
C GLU A 131 -42.96 0.11 -31.75
N VAL A 132 -42.38 1.11 -31.08
CA VAL A 132 -41.50 0.92 -29.91
C VAL A 132 -41.80 1.90 -28.78
N LEU A 133 -41.96 1.37 -27.56
CA LEU A 133 -42.06 2.13 -26.31
C LEU A 133 -41.07 1.55 -25.28
N ASP A 134 -39.95 2.26 -25.04
CA ASP A 134 -38.88 1.81 -24.13
C ASP A 134 -38.62 2.80 -22.98
N PHE A 135 -39.15 2.45 -21.80
CA PHE A 135 -39.03 3.16 -20.53
C PHE A 135 -38.13 2.43 -19.52
N TYR A 136 -37.28 1.51 -19.98
CA TYR A 136 -36.35 0.72 -19.14
C TYR A 136 -35.61 1.57 -18.08
N PHE A 137 -35.60 1.07 -16.85
CA PHE A 137 -34.77 1.54 -15.73
C PHE A 137 -35.09 2.97 -15.23
N ASN A 138 -36.38 3.31 -15.23
CA ASN A 138 -36.98 4.46 -14.56
C ASN A 138 -37.72 4.04 -13.25
N ASP A 139 -38.34 4.99 -12.55
CA ASP A 139 -39.10 4.82 -11.28
C ASP A 139 -40.61 5.03 -11.47
N PHE A 140 -41.19 4.51 -12.57
CA PHE A 140 -42.63 4.62 -12.82
C PHE A 140 -43.46 3.84 -11.78
N SER A 141 -44.65 4.36 -11.46
CA SER A 141 -45.49 3.88 -10.36
C SER A 141 -46.97 3.69 -10.74
N GLY A 142 -47.70 2.93 -9.94
CA GLY A 142 -49.13 2.68 -10.15
C GLY A 142 -49.40 1.68 -11.28
N ALA A 143 -50.63 1.64 -11.78
CA ALA A 143 -51.05 0.62 -12.73
C ALA A 143 -50.57 0.89 -14.17
N ILE A 144 -50.23 -0.19 -14.89
CA ILE A 144 -49.97 -0.16 -16.33
C ILE A 144 -51.27 0.26 -17.05
N PRO A 145 -51.29 1.35 -17.86
CA PRO A 145 -52.52 1.81 -18.50
C PRO A 145 -53.07 0.79 -19.50
N ALA A 146 -54.28 0.29 -19.25
CA ALA A 146 -54.97 -0.68 -20.12
C ALA A 146 -55.21 -0.15 -21.55
N THR A 147 -55.24 1.17 -21.71
CA THR A 147 -55.39 1.88 -22.98
C THR A 147 -54.20 1.67 -23.93
N LEU A 148 -53.00 1.35 -23.41
CA LEU A 148 -51.84 0.97 -24.23
C LEU A 148 -52.13 -0.25 -25.10
N GLY A 149 -53.02 -1.16 -24.67
CA GLY A 149 -53.47 -2.32 -25.48
C GLY A 149 -54.15 -1.96 -26.80
N SER A 150 -54.44 -0.67 -27.03
CA SER A 150 -54.99 -0.15 -28.30
C SER A 150 -53.93 0.34 -29.29
N LEU A 151 -52.64 0.14 -29.02
CA LEU A 151 -51.51 0.49 -29.89
C LEU A 151 -51.11 -0.72 -30.76
N SER A 152 -51.96 -1.07 -31.73
CA SER A 152 -51.79 -2.28 -32.54
C SER A 152 -50.54 -2.33 -33.43
N ALA A 153 -49.82 -1.21 -33.61
CA ALA A 153 -48.52 -1.17 -34.29
C ALA A 153 -47.36 -1.66 -33.40
N LEU A 154 -47.53 -1.70 -32.08
CA LEU A 154 -46.45 -1.87 -31.11
C LEU A 154 -45.80 -3.26 -31.21
N ARG A 155 -44.50 -3.29 -31.53
CA ARG A 155 -43.63 -4.47 -31.56
C ARG A 155 -42.88 -4.67 -30.24
N THR A 156 -42.44 -3.58 -29.62
CA THR A 156 -41.61 -3.63 -28.41
C THR A 156 -42.19 -2.75 -27.33
N LEU A 157 -42.52 -3.36 -26.19
CA LEU A 157 -42.93 -2.68 -24.97
C LEU A 157 -41.97 -3.05 -23.84
N ASN A 158 -41.25 -2.06 -23.30
CA ASN A 158 -40.30 -2.25 -22.21
C ASN A 158 -40.59 -1.27 -21.07
N LEU A 159 -41.19 -1.79 -20.00
CA LEU A 159 -41.51 -1.09 -18.76
C LEU A 159 -40.73 -1.68 -17.58
N THR A 160 -39.54 -2.24 -17.84
CA THR A 160 -38.66 -2.81 -16.82
C THR A 160 -38.24 -1.74 -15.81
N SER A 161 -38.61 -1.89 -14.54
CA SER A 161 -38.22 -0.95 -13.48
C SER A 161 -36.78 -1.20 -12.99
N ARG A 162 -36.22 -0.30 -12.18
CA ARG A 162 -34.92 -0.57 -11.53
C ARG A 162 -35.06 -1.69 -10.50
N SER A 163 -34.02 -2.50 -10.34
CA SER A 163 -34.02 -3.63 -9.41
C SER A 163 -33.99 -3.22 -7.93
N ASN A 164 -33.54 -2.01 -7.63
CA ASN A 164 -33.27 -1.49 -6.29
C ASN A 164 -34.19 -0.34 -5.84
N THR A 165 -35.21 0.02 -6.63
CA THR A 165 -36.17 1.08 -6.26
C THR A 165 -37.34 0.54 -5.45
N ALA A 166 -37.84 1.33 -4.51
CA ALA A 166 -39.07 1.06 -3.76
C ALA A 166 -40.33 1.45 -4.55
N VAL A 167 -40.18 2.20 -5.65
CA VAL A 167 -41.27 2.73 -6.48
C VAL A 167 -41.38 1.88 -7.74
N LYS A 168 -42.52 1.22 -7.94
CA LYS A 168 -42.73 0.23 -9.00
C LYS A 168 -44.12 0.34 -9.61
N LEU A 169 -44.30 -0.17 -10.83
CA LEU A 169 -45.63 -0.41 -11.39
C LEU A 169 -46.31 -1.54 -10.61
N THR A 170 -47.61 -1.41 -10.37
CA THR A 170 -48.40 -2.26 -9.46
C THR A 170 -49.67 -2.80 -10.13
N GLY A 171 -50.01 -4.07 -9.88
CA GLY A 171 -51.25 -4.69 -10.35
C GLY A 171 -51.09 -5.50 -11.65
N PRO A 172 -52.16 -6.18 -12.10
CA PRO A 172 -52.07 -7.20 -13.15
C PRO A 172 -51.75 -6.60 -14.53
N ILE A 173 -51.13 -7.41 -15.39
CA ILE A 173 -50.94 -7.05 -16.81
C ILE A 173 -52.33 -6.89 -17.47
N PRO A 174 -52.64 -5.77 -18.14
CA PRO A 174 -53.97 -5.52 -18.67
C PRO A 174 -54.39 -6.57 -19.72
N THR A 175 -55.60 -7.13 -19.57
CA THR A 175 -56.13 -8.16 -20.49
C THR A 175 -56.29 -7.63 -21.92
N GLN A 176 -56.41 -6.30 -22.06
CA GLN A 176 -56.44 -5.53 -23.31
C GLN A 176 -55.14 -5.63 -24.12
N PHE A 177 -54.01 -6.04 -23.53
CA PHE A 177 -52.76 -6.23 -24.26
C PHE A 177 -52.86 -7.36 -25.31
N SER A 178 -53.91 -8.18 -25.30
CA SER A 178 -54.26 -9.08 -26.41
C SER A 178 -54.57 -8.34 -27.72
N GLY A 179 -54.84 -7.03 -27.69
CA GLY A 179 -54.96 -6.17 -28.87
C GLY A 179 -53.62 -5.80 -29.53
N LEU A 180 -52.49 -6.06 -28.87
CA LEU A 180 -51.14 -5.80 -29.38
C LEU A 180 -50.68 -6.93 -30.33
N THR A 181 -51.43 -7.16 -31.41
CA THR A 181 -51.25 -8.33 -32.28
C THR A 181 -49.89 -8.39 -33.00
N ASN A 182 -49.18 -7.26 -33.12
CA ASN A 182 -47.83 -7.17 -33.67
C ASN A 182 -46.70 -7.21 -32.62
N LEU A 183 -47.02 -7.39 -31.33
CA LEU A 183 -46.03 -7.37 -30.25
C LEU A 183 -45.05 -8.55 -30.37
N GLU A 184 -43.78 -8.23 -30.57
CA GLU A 184 -42.66 -9.17 -30.69
C GLU A 184 -41.93 -9.35 -29.35
N SER A 185 -41.83 -8.29 -28.54
CA SER A 185 -41.10 -8.30 -27.26
C SER A 185 -41.81 -7.53 -26.15
N LEU A 186 -41.99 -8.18 -25.00
CA LEU A 186 -42.59 -7.61 -23.79
C LEU A 186 -41.65 -7.77 -22.59
N TYR A 187 -41.21 -6.65 -22.01
CA TYR A 187 -40.33 -6.62 -20.84
C TYR A 187 -41.00 -5.83 -19.71
N LEU A 188 -41.32 -6.51 -18.60
CA LEU A 188 -42.00 -5.91 -17.43
C LEU A 188 -41.31 -6.24 -16.09
N SER A 189 -40.07 -6.75 -16.14
CA SER A 189 -39.30 -7.17 -14.97
C SER A 189 -39.16 -6.09 -13.88
N TYR A 190 -38.99 -6.52 -12.63
CA TYR A 190 -38.83 -5.71 -11.41
C TYR A 190 -40.04 -4.88 -10.96
N ASN A 191 -41.24 -5.18 -11.45
CA ASN A 191 -42.51 -4.55 -11.05
C ASN A 191 -43.32 -5.43 -10.09
N ASP A 192 -44.34 -4.89 -9.42
CA ASP A 192 -45.24 -5.66 -8.55
C ASP A 192 -46.54 -6.03 -9.29
N LEU A 193 -46.44 -7.05 -10.15
CA LEU A 193 -47.56 -7.57 -10.93
C LEU A 193 -48.31 -8.69 -10.19
N GLY A 194 -48.03 -8.85 -8.88
CA GLY A 194 -48.42 -9.96 -8.01
C GLY A 194 -49.90 -9.96 -7.61
N GLN A 195 -50.78 -10.14 -8.58
CA GLN A 195 -52.18 -10.53 -8.40
C GLN A 195 -52.43 -11.84 -9.14
N PRO A 196 -53.42 -12.66 -8.73
CA PRO A 196 -53.55 -14.07 -9.15
C PRO A 196 -53.31 -14.32 -10.66
N GLU A 197 -54.08 -13.68 -11.53
CA GLU A 197 -53.98 -13.85 -13.00
C GLU A 197 -52.91 -12.95 -13.62
N ALA A 198 -51.66 -13.05 -13.15
CA ALA A 198 -50.56 -12.18 -13.56
C ALA A 198 -50.24 -12.22 -15.08
N ILE A 199 -50.57 -13.32 -15.77
CA ILE A 199 -50.45 -13.46 -17.24
C ILE A 199 -51.83 -13.82 -17.82
N PRO A 200 -52.53 -12.90 -18.50
CA PRO A 200 -53.89 -13.13 -18.97
C PRO A 200 -54.04 -14.30 -19.95
N ALA A 201 -55.13 -15.07 -19.81
CA ALA A 201 -55.51 -16.13 -20.76
C ALA A 201 -55.64 -15.63 -22.22
N SER A 202 -55.98 -14.35 -22.40
CA SER A 202 -56.10 -13.68 -23.71
C SER A 202 -54.76 -13.54 -24.46
N PHE A 203 -53.61 -13.76 -23.80
CA PHE A 203 -52.29 -13.68 -24.43
C PHE A 203 -52.05 -14.83 -25.42
N SER A 204 -52.84 -15.90 -25.37
CA SER A 204 -52.87 -16.98 -26.37
C SER A 204 -53.10 -16.50 -27.82
N GLY A 205 -53.60 -15.28 -28.03
CA GLY A 205 -53.70 -14.65 -29.36
C GLY A 205 -52.41 -13.99 -29.89
N LEU A 206 -51.38 -13.80 -29.06
CA LEU A 206 -50.17 -13.02 -29.38
C LEU A 206 -49.14 -13.82 -30.19
N ASN A 207 -49.53 -14.25 -31.39
CA ASN A 207 -48.72 -15.05 -32.33
C ASN A 207 -47.44 -14.34 -32.84
N SER A 208 -47.30 -13.04 -32.57
CA SER A 208 -46.09 -12.25 -32.83
C SER A 208 -45.07 -12.33 -31.70
N LEU A 209 -45.46 -12.71 -30.48
CA LEU A 209 -44.59 -12.61 -29.31
C LEU A 209 -43.43 -13.62 -29.39
N ARG A 210 -42.20 -13.12 -29.24
CA ARG A 210 -40.93 -13.85 -29.25
C ARG A 210 -40.20 -13.76 -27.93
N VAL A 211 -40.34 -12.64 -27.21
CA VAL A 211 -39.68 -12.38 -25.91
C VAL A 211 -40.69 -11.98 -24.84
N LEU A 212 -40.63 -12.64 -23.69
CA LEU A 212 -41.40 -12.29 -22.49
C LEU A 212 -40.49 -12.31 -21.25
N GLU A 213 -40.23 -11.14 -20.67
CA GLU A 213 -39.38 -10.97 -19.49
C GLU A 213 -40.21 -10.48 -18.30
N LEU A 214 -40.38 -11.36 -17.32
CA LEU A 214 -41.17 -11.21 -16.10
C LEU A 214 -40.34 -11.58 -14.85
N THR A 215 -39.06 -11.20 -14.86
CA THR A 215 -38.14 -11.45 -13.74
C THR A 215 -38.48 -10.51 -12.59
N ASN A 216 -38.67 -11.03 -11.37
CA ASN A 216 -39.05 -10.26 -10.18
C ASN A 216 -40.38 -9.49 -10.39
N CYS A 217 -41.45 -10.24 -10.68
CA CYS A 217 -42.78 -9.70 -10.98
C CYS A 217 -43.86 -10.08 -9.95
N GLY A 218 -43.48 -10.72 -8.84
CA GLY A 218 -44.42 -11.17 -7.81
C GLY A 218 -45.28 -12.37 -8.21
N LEU A 219 -44.85 -13.17 -9.19
CA LEU A 219 -45.66 -14.26 -9.75
C LEU A 219 -45.97 -15.37 -8.73
N VAL A 220 -47.20 -15.89 -8.77
CA VAL A 220 -47.72 -16.96 -7.88
C VAL A 220 -48.18 -18.20 -8.68
N PRO A 221 -48.25 -19.41 -8.11
CA PRO A 221 -48.38 -20.63 -8.90
C PRO A 221 -49.84 -20.94 -9.26
N LEU A 222 -50.80 -20.43 -8.47
CA LEU A 222 -52.20 -20.86 -8.48
C LEU A 222 -53.05 -20.19 -9.56
N SER A 223 -52.54 -19.19 -10.29
CA SER A 223 -53.33 -18.51 -11.34
C SER A 223 -52.51 -17.92 -12.49
N VAL A 224 -51.20 -18.23 -12.59
CA VAL A 224 -50.54 -18.35 -13.90
C VAL A 224 -51.05 -19.63 -14.57
N SER A 225 -52.34 -19.63 -14.94
CA SER A 225 -53.03 -20.72 -15.61
C SER A 225 -53.44 -20.28 -17.01
N THR A 226 -53.38 -21.18 -17.99
CA THR A 226 -53.80 -21.00 -19.40
C THR A 226 -53.08 -19.94 -20.25
N GLY A 227 -52.61 -18.81 -19.69
CA GLY A 227 -52.04 -17.69 -20.46
C GLY A 227 -50.69 -17.97 -21.16
N LEU A 228 -49.78 -18.69 -20.50
CA LEU A 228 -48.53 -19.14 -21.12
C LEU A 228 -48.76 -20.26 -22.15
N SER A 229 -49.71 -21.18 -21.87
CA SER A 229 -50.06 -22.30 -22.75
C SER A 229 -50.91 -21.83 -23.94
N GLY A 230 -50.25 -21.17 -24.88
CA GLY A 230 -50.83 -20.51 -26.03
C GLY A 230 -49.82 -19.61 -26.78
N LEU A 231 -48.75 -19.17 -26.10
CA LEU A 231 -47.64 -18.42 -26.69
C LEU A 231 -46.70 -19.32 -27.53
N ALA A 232 -47.27 -20.01 -28.52
CA ALA A 232 -46.59 -21.04 -29.31
C ALA A 232 -45.36 -20.53 -30.08
N SER A 233 -45.26 -19.21 -30.30
CA SER A 233 -44.18 -18.52 -30.99
C SER A 233 -43.03 -18.04 -30.10
N LEU A 234 -43.16 -18.16 -28.77
CA LEU A 234 -42.20 -17.61 -27.81
C LEU A 234 -40.84 -18.31 -27.93
N LEU A 235 -39.75 -17.52 -27.99
CA LEU A 235 -38.37 -18.00 -28.11
C LEU A 235 -37.58 -17.78 -26.82
N ASN A 236 -37.85 -16.68 -26.12
CA ASN A 236 -37.17 -16.25 -24.90
C ASN A 236 -38.19 -16.03 -23.79
N LEU A 237 -37.96 -16.64 -22.62
CA LEU A 237 -38.80 -16.48 -21.43
C LEU A 237 -37.96 -16.28 -20.17
N GLY A 238 -38.12 -15.15 -19.51
CA GLY A 238 -37.53 -14.86 -18.21
C GLY A 238 -38.59 -14.85 -17.10
N LEU A 239 -38.39 -15.72 -16.10
CA LEU A 239 -39.29 -15.89 -14.95
C LEU A 239 -38.52 -15.88 -13.62
N GLY A 240 -37.27 -15.40 -13.59
CA GLY A 240 -36.42 -15.44 -12.40
C GLY A 240 -36.91 -14.53 -11.26
N GLN A 241 -36.33 -14.66 -10.06
CA GLN A 241 -36.66 -13.87 -8.87
C GLN A 241 -38.16 -13.85 -8.49
N ASN A 242 -38.90 -14.89 -8.87
CA ASN A 242 -40.28 -15.14 -8.44
C ASN A 242 -40.29 -16.36 -7.50
N PRO A 243 -39.82 -16.26 -6.24
CA PRO A 243 -39.79 -17.40 -5.32
C PRO A 243 -41.20 -17.96 -5.06
N SER A 244 -42.21 -17.09 -5.07
CA SER A 244 -43.62 -17.47 -4.94
C SER A 244 -44.20 -18.21 -6.16
N PHE A 245 -43.48 -18.34 -7.28
CA PHE A 245 -43.96 -19.08 -8.46
C PHE A 245 -43.79 -20.61 -8.32
N VAL A 246 -42.97 -21.07 -7.37
CA VAL A 246 -42.69 -22.50 -7.15
C VAL A 246 -43.81 -23.14 -6.32
N LEU A 247 -44.12 -24.41 -6.61
CA LEU A 247 -45.14 -25.17 -5.88
C LEU A 247 -44.67 -25.51 -4.45
N PRO A 248 -45.58 -25.79 -3.49
CA PRO A 248 -45.21 -26.06 -2.09
C PRO A 248 -44.32 -27.28 -1.84
N ASP A 249 -44.12 -28.16 -2.83
CA ASP A 249 -43.18 -29.30 -2.79
C ASP A 249 -41.76 -28.94 -3.30
N GLY A 250 -41.59 -27.73 -3.83
CA GLY A 250 -40.38 -27.22 -4.47
C GLY A 250 -40.30 -27.47 -5.99
N THR A 251 -41.34 -28.03 -6.61
CA THR A 251 -41.37 -28.28 -8.06
C THR A 251 -41.81 -27.04 -8.84
N LEU A 252 -41.19 -26.79 -10.00
CA LEU A 252 -41.60 -25.72 -10.91
C LEU A 252 -42.92 -26.10 -11.65
N PRO A 253 -43.91 -25.19 -11.80
CA PRO A 253 -45.19 -25.52 -12.41
C PRO A 253 -45.10 -26.04 -13.86
N ASP A 254 -45.96 -27.00 -14.21
CA ASP A 254 -46.05 -27.69 -15.51
C ASP A 254 -46.69 -26.84 -16.63
N VAL A 255 -46.44 -25.52 -16.61
CA VAL A 255 -47.03 -24.54 -17.55
C VAL A 255 -46.10 -24.23 -18.73
N LEU A 256 -44.79 -24.38 -18.54
CA LEU A 256 -43.76 -24.06 -19.54
C LEU A 256 -43.77 -25.01 -20.74
N VAL A 257 -44.25 -26.23 -20.53
CA VAL A 257 -44.21 -27.36 -21.48
C VAL A 257 -45.01 -27.10 -22.76
N ASN A 258 -45.99 -26.19 -22.71
CA ASN A 258 -46.81 -25.79 -23.85
C ASN A 258 -46.17 -24.67 -24.71
N LEU A 259 -44.85 -24.48 -24.62
CA LEU A 259 -44.07 -23.47 -25.36
C LEU A 259 -43.14 -24.13 -26.42
N PRO A 260 -43.69 -24.67 -27.52
CA PRO A 260 -42.93 -25.53 -28.46
C PRO A 260 -41.77 -24.82 -29.18
N SER A 261 -41.78 -23.49 -29.30
CA SER A 261 -40.71 -22.71 -29.94
C SER A 261 -39.57 -22.28 -29.00
N LEU A 262 -39.72 -22.48 -27.68
CA LEU A 262 -38.84 -21.91 -26.67
C LEU A 262 -37.39 -22.39 -26.83
N ARG A 263 -36.44 -21.46 -26.77
CA ARG A 263 -34.99 -21.70 -26.91
C ARG A 263 -34.19 -21.28 -25.68
N ASN A 264 -34.48 -20.07 -25.19
CA ASN A 264 -33.81 -19.44 -24.06
C ASN A 264 -34.78 -19.34 -22.87
N LEU A 265 -34.40 -19.90 -21.72
CA LEU A 265 -35.21 -19.88 -20.49
C LEU A 265 -34.38 -19.43 -19.28
N THR A 266 -34.88 -18.46 -18.52
CA THR A 266 -34.24 -17.95 -17.28
C THR A 266 -35.14 -18.19 -16.07
N LEU A 267 -34.62 -18.92 -15.08
CA LEU A 267 -35.31 -19.36 -13.85
C LEU A 267 -34.51 -19.02 -12.57
N THR A 268 -33.60 -18.04 -12.67
CA THR A 268 -32.70 -17.60 -11.59
C THR A 268 -33.44 -17.28 -10.29
N GLN A 269 -32.88 -17.58 -9.13
CA GLN A 269 -33.44 -17.20 -7.81
C GLN A 269 -34.89 -17.61 -7.50
N ASN A 270 -35.49 -18.52 -8.27
CA ASN A 270 -36.84 -19.03 -7.97
C ASN A 270 -36.87 -20.05 -6.81
N GLY A 271 -35.72 -20.60 -6.41
CA GLY A 271 -35.61 -21.45 -5.20
C GLY A 271 -36.11 -22.89 -5.34
N PHE A 272 -36.61 -23.28 -6.52
CA PHE A 272 -37.07 -24.64 -6.84
C PHE A 272 -36.00 -25.72 -6.61
N ASN A 273 -36.45 -26.94 -6.31
CA ASN A 273 -35.60 -28.13 -6.15
C ASN A 273 -35.74 -29.13 -7.31
N LYS A 274 -36.81 -29.03 -8.11
CA LYS A 274 -37.15 -29.96 -9.20
C LYS A 274 -37.73 -29.22 -10.41
N LEU A 275 -37.40 -29.72 -11.59
CA LEU A 275 -38.14 -29.45 -12.82
C LEU A 275 -39.25 -30.51 -12.99
N PRO A 276 -40.40 -30.19 -13.62
CA PRO A 276 -41.43 -31.17 -13.91
C PRO A 276 -40.92 -32.16 -14.97
N ALA A 277 -41.29 -33.44 -14.88
CA ALA A 277 -40.79 -34.50 -15.78
C ALA A 277 -41.16 -34.30 -17.27
N SER A 278 -42.15 -33.46 -17.52
CA SER A 278 -42.63 -33.01 -18.81
C SER A 278 -41.76 -31.93 -19.48
N PHE A 279 -40.81 -31.32 -18.75
CA PHE A 279 -39.86 -30.31 -19.27
C PHE A 279 -39.02 -30.83 -20.44
N ASP A 280 -38.83 -32.15 -20.53
CA ASP A 280 -38.22 -32.89 -21.65
C ASP A 280 -38.86 -32.58 -23.01
N LEU A 281 -40.14 -32.16 -23.01
CA LEU A 281 -40.91 -31.81 -24.20
C LEU A 281 -40.58 -30.41 -24.77
N LEU A 282 -39.68 -29.65 -24.13
CA LEU A 282 -39.14 -28.39 -24.66
C LEU A 282 -38.15 -28.65 -25.81
N LEU A 283 -38.67 -29.13 -26.94
CA LEU A 283 -37.89 -29.69 -28.06
C LEU A 283 -36.93 -28.70 -28.76
N ASN A 284 -37.03 -27.41 -28.45
CA ASN A 284 -36.20 -26.35 -29.00
C ASN A 284 -35.27 -25.67 -28.00
N LEU A 285 -35.30 -26.04 -26.71
CA LEU A 285 -34.49 -25.40 -25.67
C LEU A 285 -33.00 -25.69 -25.89
N ASP A 286 -32.21 -24.64 -26.15
CA ASP A 286 -30.75 -24.72 -26.34
C ASP A 286 -29.95 -23.95 -25.27
N TYR A 287 -30.61 -23.06 -24.51
CA TYR A 287 -30.03 -22.26 -23.43
C TYR A 287 -30.92 -22.24 -22.17
N LEU A 288 -30.33 -22.53 -21.01
CA LEU A 288 -30.99 -22.50 -19.71
C LEU A 288 -30.16 -21.77 -18.65
N HIS A 289 -30.75 -20.79 -17.98
CA HIS A 289 -30.10 -20.01 -16.92
C HIS A 289 -30.79 -20.22 -15.57
N LEU A 290 -30.08 -20.90 -14.65
CA LEU A 290 -30.54 -21.25 -13.31
C LEU A 290 -29.77 -20.51 -12.20
N GLY A 291 -28.96 -19.52 -12.58
CA GLY A 291 -28.02 -18.80 -11.71
C GLY A 291 -28.63 -18.20 -10.45
N SER A 292 -27.81 -18.00 -9.43
CA SER A 292 -28.21 -17.50 -8.11
C SER A 292 -29.24 -18.39 -7.39
N THR A 293 -29.47 -19.62 -7.85
CA THR A 293 -30.32 -20.62 -7.18
C THR A 293 -29.46 -21.54 -6.31
N ASN A 294 -29.80 -21.70 -5.03
CA ASN A 294 -28.98 -22.43 -4.06
C ASN A 294 -28.97 -23.95 -4.32
N TYR A 295 -27.84 -24.46 -4.81
CA TYR A 295 -27.54 -25.86 -5.10
C TYR A 295 -26.37 -26.40 -4.26
N ALA A 296 -26.12 -25.85 -3.06
CA ALA A 296 -25.09 -26.35 -2.13
C ALA A 296 -25.31 -27.82 -1.72
N ASP A 297 -26.58 -28.21 -1.62
CA ASP A 297 -26.99 -29.62 -1.65
C ASP A 297 -27.00 -30.10 -3.11
N THR A 298 -25.98 -30.87 -3.47
CA THR A 298 -25.78 -31.40 -4.83
C THR A 298 -26.89 -32.37 -5.26
N SER A 299 -27.69 -32.93 -4.33
CA SER A 299 -28.83 -33.78 -4.69
C SER A 299 -29.95 -33.00 -5.38
N ARG A 300 -30.11 -31.70 -5.06
CA ARG A 300 -31.02 -30.79 -5.77
C ARG A 300 -30.60 -30.60 -7.22
N LEU A 301 -29.30 -30.41 -7.47
CA LEU A 301 -28.77 -30.29 -8.82
C LEU A 301 -28.87 -31.63 -9.57
N ALA A 302 -28.62 -32.76 -8.89
CA ALA A 302 -28.79 -34.08 -9.48
C ALA A 302 -30.22 -34.33 -9.97
N SER A 303 -31.23 -33.94 -9.17
CA SER A 303 -32.64 -34.08 -9.54
C SER A 303 -33.06 -33.14 -10.69
N VAL A 304 -32.34 -32.04 -10.93
CA VAL A 304 -32.53 -31.18 -12.11
C VAL A 304 -31.85 -31.80 -13.34
N VAL A 305 -30.65 -32.37 -13.19
CA VAL A 305 -29.91 -33.08 -14.25
C VAL A 305 -30.68 -34.30 -14.78
N ASP A 306 -31.36 -35.04 -13.90
CA ASP A 306 -32.16 -36.22 -14.28
C ASP A 306 -33.30 -35.91 -15.26
N THR A 307 -33.79 -34.66 -15.27
CA THR A 307 -34.67 -34.09 -16.31
C THR A 307 -33.84 -33.59 -17.49
N LEU A 308 -32.90 -32.66 -17.27
CA LEU A 308 -32.18 -31.96 -18.34
C LEU A 308 -31.42 -32.87 -19.32
N ARG A 309 -30.97 -34.08 -18.90
CA ARG A 309 -30.32 -35.06 -19.78
C ARG A 309 -31.18 -35.49 -20.97
N ASN A 310 -32.50 -35.44 -20.84
CA ASN A 310 -33.45 -35.82 -21.89
C ASN A 310 -33.68 -34.68 -22.90
N SER A 311 -33.26 -33.45 -22.60
CA SER A 311 -33.44 -32.31 -23.50
C SER A 311 -32.79 -32.58 -24.86
N PRO A 312 -33.52 -32.42 -25.98
CA PRO A 312 -32.99 -32.79 -27.28
C PRO A 312 -31.91 -31.83 -27.80
N LYS A 313 -31.85 -30.59 -27.31
CA LYS A 313 -30.99 -29.52 -27.87
C LYS A 313 -30.20 -28.68 -26.84
N LEU A 314 -30.31 -28.91 -25.53
CA LEU A 314 -29.64 -28.10 -24.52
C LEU A 314 -28.11 -28.08 -24.72
N LYS A 315 -27.58 -26.91 -25.10
CA LYS A 315 -26.17 -26.65 -25.38
C LYS A 315 -25.52 -25.77 -24.32
N THR A 316 -26.29 -24.90 -23.67
CA THR A 316 -25.75 -23.89 -22.75
C THR A 316 -26.49 -23.90 -21.41
N LEU A 317 -25.74 -24.03 -20.32
CA LEU A 317 -26.26 -24.07 -18.96
C LEU A 317 -25.49 -23.09 -18.07
N LEU A 318 -26.22 -22.19 -17.41
CA LEU A 318 -25.65 -21.22 -16.46
C LEU A 318 -26.07 -21.58 -15.03
N LEU A 319 -25.08 -21.92 -14.20
CA LEU A 319 -25.12 -22.18 -12.76
C LEU A 319 -24.26 -21.15 -12.00
N THR A 320 -24.16 -19.93 -12.52
CA THR A 320 -23.40 -18.84 -11.91
C THR A 320 -24.01 -18.45 -10.56
N ASN A 321 -23.19 -18.24 -9.51
CA ASN A 321 -23.65 -17.85 -8.17
C ASN A 321 -24.61 -18.86 -7.50
N CYS A 322 -24.57 -20.13 -7.89
CA CYS A 322 -25.47 -21.18 -7.40
C CYS A 322 -25.10 -21.78 -6.04
N ASN A 323 -24.10 -21.22 -5.32
CA ASN A 323 -23.58 -21.76 -4.08
C ASN A 323 -23.12 -23.24 -4.20
N LEU A 324 -22.57 -23.62 -5.37
CA LEU A 324 -22.13 -24.99 -5.64
C LEU A 324 -20.98 -25.40 -4.71
N SER A 325 -21.13 -26.56 -4.09
CA SER A 325 -20.05 -27.33 -3.44
C SER A 325 -19.34 -28.23 -4.45
N GLY A 326 -20.10 -28.83 -5.37
CA GLY A 326 -19.60 -29.75 -6.40
C GLY A 326 -20.59 -29.97 -7.55
N LEU A 327 -20.22 -30.86 -8.48
CA LEU A 327 -21.08 -31.34 -9.56
C LEU A 327 -21.51 -32.80 -9.27
N PRO A 328 -22.80 -33.15 -9.39
CA PRO A 328 -23.29 -34.49 -9.08
C PRO A 328 -22.81 -35.56 -10.07
N SER A 329 -22.79 -36.82 -9.65
CA SER A 329 -22.29 -37.94 -10.47
C SER A 329 -23.11 -38.23 -11.74
N ASN A 330 -24.34 -37.72 -11.85
CA ASN A 330 -25.14 -37.79 -13.08
C ASN A 330 -24.88 -36.61 -14.05
N PHE A 331 -24.10 -35.58 -13.68
CA PHE A 331 -23.86 -34.39 -14.52
C PHE A 331 -23.30 -34.70 -15.93
N PRO A 332 -22.42 -35.70 -16.14
CA PRO A 332 -21.95 -36.09 -17.48
C PRO A 332 -23.05 -36.61 -18.42
N GLN A 333 -24.26 -36.93 -17.91
CA GLN A 333 -25.40 -37.32 -18.74
C GLN A 333 -25.94 -36.17 -19.60
N LEU A 334 -25.52 -34.92 -19.33
CA LEU A 334 -25.75 -33.75 -20.20
C LEU A 334 -24.86 -33.78 -21.47
N THR A 335 -24.93 -34.89 -22.21
CA THR A 335 -24.04 -35.26 -23.33
C THR A 335 -24.00 -34.29 -24.53
N LYS A 336 -24.87 -33.28 -24.56
CA LYS A 336 -24.97 -32.26 -25.61
C LYS A 336 -24.50 -30.87 -25.18
N LEU A 337 -24.10 -30.72 -23.91
CA LEU A 337 -23.72 -29.43 -23.35
C LEU A 337 -22.38 -28.96 -23.92
N GLU A 338 -22.40 -27.83 -24.62
CA GLU A 338 -21.23 -27.21 -25.26
C GLU A 338 -20.66 -26.06 -24.41
N ASN A 339 -21.50 -25.39 -23.60
CA ASN A 339 -21.09 -24.25 -22.78
C ASN A 339 -21.61 -24.40 -21.34
N LEU A 340 -20.70 -24.41 -20.38
CA LEU A 340 -21.03 -24.43 -18.95
C LEU A 340 -20.49 -23.18 -18.25
N TYR A 341 -21.36 -22.49 -17.51
CA TYR A 341 -20.97 -21.38 -16.64
C TYR A 341 -21.23 -21.76 -15.19
N ILE A 342 -20.15 -21.80 -14.39
CA ILE A 342 -20.14 -22.11 -12.96
C ILE A 342 -19.42 -21.03 -12.14
N GLY A 343 -19.24 -19.82 -12.70
CA GLY A 343 -18.59 -18.72 -12.00
C GLY A 343 -19.32 -18.24 -10.72
N ASN A 344 -18.67 -17.50 -9.84
CA ASN A 344 -19.22 -17.02 -8.56
C ASN A 344 -19.63 -18.15 -7.58
N ASN A 345 -18.98 -19.31 -7.63
CA ASN A 345 -19.26 -20.45 -6.73
C ASN A 345 -18.07 -20.72 -5.79
N ASN A 346 -17.90 -19.87 -4.78
CA ASN A 346 -16.74 -19.86 -3.87
C ASN A 346 -16.61 -21.10 -2.96
N ASN A 347 -17.61 -22.00 -2.96
CA ASN A 347 -17.60 -23.25 -2.18
C ASN A 347 -17.16 -24.46 -3.02
N LEU A 348 -16.80 -24.27 -4.30
CA LEU A 348 -16.48 -25.33 -5.25
C LEU A 348 -15.08 -25.91 -5.00
N GLN A 349 -15.01 -27.04 -4.27
CA GLN A 349 -13.74 -27.71 -3.96
C GLN A 349 -13.27 -28.60 -5.13
N THR A 350 -11.97 -28.60 -5.46
CA THR A 350 -11.38 -29.27 -6.64
C THR A 350 -11.87 -30.70 -6.86
N ALA A 351 -11.81 -31.55 -5.83
CA ALA A 351 -12.21 -32.96 -5.91
C ALA A 351 -13.73 -33.17 -6.09
N GLN A 352 -14.55 -32.16 -5.79
CA GLN A 352 -16.02 -32.29 -5.81
C GLN A 352 -16.64 -32.05 -7.21
N TRP A 353 -15.83 -31.79 -8.24
CA TRP A 353 -16.31 -31.60 -9.62
C TRP A 353 -15.48 -32.28 -10.72
N GLU A 354 -14.61 -33.25 -10.37
CA GLU A 354 -13.79 -34.03 -11.33
C GLU A 354 -14.60 -34.70 -12.46
N VAL A 355 -15.90 -34.96 -12.22
CA VAL A 355 -16.86 -35.45 -13.23
C VAL A 355 -16.94 -34.56 -14.48
N ILE A 356 -16.48 -33.30 -14.40
CA ILE A 356 -16.39 -32.37 -15.54
C ILE A 356 -15.63 -32.96 -16.73
N GLY A 357 -14.57 -33.74 -16.48
CA GLY A 357 -13.75 -34.36 -17.54
C GLY A 357 -14.48 -35.41 -18.39
N GLN A 358 -15.63 -35.90 -17.91
CA GLN A 358 -16.44 -36.91 -18.59
C GLN A 358 -17.48 -36.28 -19.56
N MET A 359 -17.51 -34.95 -19.72
CA MET A 359 -18.50 -34.26 -20.56
C MET A 359 -18.09 -34.23 -22.04
N PRO A 360 -18.71 -35.02 -22.93
CA PRO A 360 -18.15 -35.28 -24.27
C PRO A 360 -18.21 -34.09 -25.24
N ALA A 361 -19.16 -33.17 -25.06
CA ALA A 361 -19.39 -32.03 -25.95
C ALA A 361 -18.83 -30.69 -25.43
N LEU A 362 -18.27 -30.66 -24.21
CA LEU A 362 -17.97 -29.41 -23.51
C LEU A 362 -16.87 -28.62 -24.21
N THR A 363 -17.28 -27.51 -24.84
CA THR A 363 -16.44 -26.67 -25.70
C THR A 363 -15.97 -25.40 -24.99
N ASN A 364 -16.75 -24.84 -24.07
CA ASN A 364 -16.36 -23.70 -23.24
C ASN A 364 -16.76 -23.88 -21.77
N LEU A 365 -15.83 -23.59 -20.87
CA LEU A 365 -16.00 -23.65 -19.41
C LEU A 365 -15.68 -22.27 -18.80
N TYR A 366 -16.67 -21.69 -18.11
CA TYR A 366 -16.54 -20.40 -17.42
C TYR A 366 -16.64 -20.61 -15.91
N ALA A 367 -15.49 -20.61 -15.23
CA ALA A 367 -15.34 -20.84 -13.80
C ALA A 367 -14.60 -19.67 -13.13
N ASN A 368 -14.95 -18.45 -13.53
CA ASN A 368 -14.42 -17.21 -12.95
C ASN A 368 -14.97 -16.94 -11.56
N SER A 369 -14.21 -16.24 -10.70
CA SER A 369 -14.74 -15.79 -9.39
C SER A 369 -15.19 -16.95 -8.49
N CYS A 370 -14.47 -18.06 -8.45
CA CYS A 370 -14.82 -19.26 -7.66
C CYS A 370 -13.85 -19.56 -6.51
N SER A 371 -12.91 -18.66 -6.21
CA SER A 371 -11.82 -18.88 -5.23
C SER A 371 -10.97 -20.13 -5.50
N LEU A 372 -10.86 -20.57 -6.76
CA LEU A 372 -10.10 -21.77 -7.13
C LEU A 372 -8.59 -21.53 -7.00
N SER A 373 -7.91 -22.32 -6.18
CA SER A 373 -6.44 -22.43 -6.14
C SER A 373 -5.90 -23.56 -7.02
N GLU A 374 -6.72 -24.58 -7.29
CA GLU A 374 -6.39 -25.77 -8.06
C GLU A 374 -7.47 -26.07 -9.12
N LEU A 375 -7.18 -27.02 -10.01
CA LEU A 375 -8.09 -27.51 -11.04
C LEU A 375 -8.05 -29.05 -11.13
N PRO A 376 -9.18 -29.73 -11.40
CA PRO A 376 -9.20 -31.18 -11.48
C PRO A 376 -8.40 -31.68 -12.70
N ALA A 377 -7.58 -32.71 -12.49
CA ALA A 377 -6.69 -33.28 -13.52
C ALA A 377 -7.46 -33.78 -14.76
N THR A 378 -8.72 -34.18 -14.58
CA THR A 378 -9.62 -34.67 -15.64
C THR A 378 -10.00 -33.60 -16.68
N LEU A 379 -9.63 -32.33 -16.50
CA LEU A 379 -9.73 -31.34 -17.59
C LEU A 379 -8.87 -31.70 -18.81
N ALA A 380 -7.78 -32.47 -18.64
CA ALA A 380 -6.96 -32.96 -19.74
C ALA A 380 -7.70 -34.00 -20.62
N ASP A 381 -8.72 -34.69 -20.09
CA ASP A 381 -9.53 -35.65 -20.86
C ASP A 381 -10.47 -34.97 -21.87
N LEU A 382 -10.70 -33.65 -21.73
CA LEU A 382 -11.65 -32.88 -22.54
C LEU A 382 -11.09 -32.52 -23.93
N THR A 383 -11.05 -33.52 -24.81
CA THR A 383 -10.67 -33.40 -26.23
C THR A 383 -11.50 -32.38 -27.05
N THR A 384 -12.63 -31.89 -26.51
CA THR A 384 -13.50 -30.89 -27.14
C THR A 384 -13.37 -29.47 -26.55
N LEU A 385 -12.70 -29.30 -25.40
CA LEU A 385 -12.63 -28.00 -24.70
C LEU A 385 -11.70 -27.02 -25.42
N ARG A 386 -12.27 -25.89 -25.87
CA ARG A 386 -11.57 -24.83 -26.62
C ARG A 386 -11.39 -23.54 -25.85
N GLY A 387 -12.28 -23.25 -24.90
CA GLY A 387 -12.26 -22.03 -24.09
C GLY A 387 -12.34 -22.31 -22.59
N LEU A 388 -11.35 -21.83 -21.84
CA LEU A 388 -11.26 -21.96 -20.39
C LEU A 388 -11.10 -20.57 -19.76
N TYR A 389 -12.12 -20.15 -19.00
CA TYR A 389 -12.22 -18.80 -18.44
C TYR A 389 -12.20 -18.86 -16.92
N LEU A 390 -11.08 -18.46 -16.33
CA LEU A 390 -10.69 -18.66 -14.94
C LEU A 390 -10.29 -17.34 -14.24
N GLN A 391 -10.69 -16.19 -14.78
CA GLN A 391 -10.34 -14.91 -14.17
C GLN A 391 -10.93 -14.73 -12.77
N LEU A 392 -10.32 -13.91 -11.92
CA LEU A 392 -10.76 -13.64 -10.53
C LEU A 392 -10.74 -14.91 -9.64
N ASN A 393 -9.70 -15.73 -9.74
CA ASN A 393 -9.48 -16.90 -8.87
C ASN A 393 -8.16 -16.75 -8.10
N GLN A 394 -7.63 -17.84 -7.52
CA GLN A 394 -6.42 -17.87 -6.68
C GLN A 394 -5.34 -18.79 -7.29
N LEU A 395 -5.28 -18.88 -8.63
CA LEU A 395 -4.43 -19.82 -9.37
C LEU A 395 -2.96 -19.38 -9.41
N ASN A 396 -2.34 -19.21 -8.25
CA ASN A 396 -0.91 -19.01 -8.09
C ASN A 396 -0.33 -20.04 -7.09
N PRO A 397 0.50 -21.02 -7.52
CA PRO A 397 0.98 -21.22 -8.89
C PRO A 397 -0.12 -21.64 -9.87
N VAL A 398 0.09 -21.38 -11.16
CA VAL A 398 -0.88 -21.74 -12.20
C VAL A 398 -0.88 -23.27 -12.41
N PRO A 399 -2.03 -23.97 -12.32
CA PRO A 399 -2.05 -25.43 -12.42
C PRO A 399 -1.56 -26.00 -13.76
N ASP A 400 -0.62 -26.95 -13.67
CA ASP A 400 0.04 -27.60 -14.80
C ASP A 400 -0.93 -28.22 -15.83
N VAL A 401 -2.06 -28.77 -15.36
CA VAL A 401 -3.10 -29.41 -16.18
C VAL A 401 -3.57 -28.54 -17.36
N ILE A 402 -3.52 -27.21 -17.22
CA ILE A 402 -3.95 -26.26 -18.26
C ILE A 402 -3.17 -26.43 -19.57
N ARG A 403 -1.89 -26.84 -19.53
CA ARG A 403 -1.07 -27.08 -20.75
C ARG A 403 -1.44 -28.38 -21.46
N ASP A 404 -2.01 -29.33 -20.73
CA ASP A 404 -2.25 -30.71 -21.18
C ASP A 404 -3.65 -30.88 -21.82
N ILE A 405 -4.49 -29.82 -21.82
CA ILE A 405 -5.83 -29.78 -22.44
C ILE A 405 -5.72 -29.77 -23.98
N PRO A 406 -6.07 -30.85 -24.71
CA PRO A 406 -5.61 -31.05 -26.10
C PRO A 406 -6.13 -30.05 -27.14
N ALA A 407 -7.31 -29.48 -26.94
CA ALA A 407 -8.00 -28.63 -27.91
C ALA A 407 -8.09 -27.15 -27.50
N LEU A 408 -7.42 -26.76 -26.41
CA LEU A 408 -7.54 -25.42 -25.85
C LEU A 408 -7.00 -24.35 -26.82
N THR A 409 -7.74 -23.25 -26.99
CA THR A 409 -7.38 -22.13 -27.87
C THR A 409 -7.59 -20.75 -27.24
N HIS A 410 -8.49 -20.64 -26.27
CA HIS A 410 -8.77 -19.42 -25.50
C HIS A 410 -8.57 -19.72 -24.01
N LEU A 411 -7.68 -18.98 -23.35
CA LEU A 411 -7.38 -19.11 -21.93
C LEU A 411 -7.40 -17.73 -21.26
N ASN A 412 -8.20 -17.58 -20.20
CA ASN A 412 -8.22 -16.36 -19.40
C ASN A 412 -7.85 -16.64 -17.93
N LEU A 413 -6.70 -16.11 -17.51
CA LEU A 413 -6.12 -16.18 -16.17
C LEU A 413 -5.94 -14.79 -15.54
N SER A 414 -6.67 -13.79 -16.04
CA SER A 414 -6.65 -12.41 -15.49
C SER A 414 -7.02 -12.38 -14.00
N TYR A 415 -6.49 -11.45 -13.21
CA TYR A 415 -6.85 -11.31 -11.78
C TYR A 415 -6.73 -12.62 -10.99
N ASN A 416 -5.56 -13.28 -11.03
CA ASN A 416 -5.27 -14.49 -10.25
C ASN A 416 -4.09 -14.32 -9.27
N GLY A 417 -3.51 -13.11 -9.18
CA GLY A 417 -2.35 -12.84 -8.33
C GLY A 417 -1.09 -13.60 -8.76
N ILE A 418 -0.98 -13.99 -10.04
CA ILE A 418 0.09 -14.84 -10.56
C ILE A 418 1.43 -14.11 -10.50
N THR A 419 2.39 -14.63 -9.74
CA THR A 419 3.76 -14.10 -9.61
C THR A 419 4.78 -14.82 -10.50
N GLY A 420 4.40 -15.93 -11.15
CA GLY A 420 5.27 -16.68 -12.04
C GLY A 420 4.49 -17.60 -12.98
N LEU A 421 5.00 -17.78 -14.20
CA LEU A 421 4.39 -18.66 -15.21
C LEU A 421 5.06 -20.05 -15.20
N PRO A 422 4.30 -21.15 -15.28
CA PRO A 422 4.83 -22.51 -15.27
C PRO A 422 5.49 -22.87 -16.62
N SER A 423 6.08 -24.06 -16.68
CA SER A 423 6.55 -24.63 -17.94
C SER A 423 5.36 -25.09 -18.80
N TRP A 424 4.96 -24.23 -19.74
CA TRP A 424 3.86 -24.46 -20.69
C TRP A 424 4.14 -25.54 -21.75
N THR A 425 5.28 -26.22 -21.73
CA THR A 425 5.61 -27.29 -22.69
C THR A 425 6.16 -28.54 -21.98
N GLY A 426 5.37 -29.60 -21.97
CA GLY A 426 5.76 -30.92 -21.48
C GLY A 426 5.73 -31.97 -22.58
N THR A 427 6.78 -32.80 -22.65
CA THR A 427 6.87 -34.18 -23.20
C THR A 427 6.10 -34.63 -24.47
N GLY A 428 5.48 -33.75 -25.28
CA GLY A 428 4.83 -34.19 -26.52
C GLY A 428 4.22 -33.11 -27.43
N ASN A 429 3.59 -32.07 -26.88
CA ASN A 429 2.91 -31.03 -27.67
C ASN A 429 3.18 -29.62 -27.13
N THR A 430 3.19 -28.62 -28.02
CA THR A 430 3.09 -27.20 -27.66
C THR A 430 1.61 -26.76 -27.68
N PRO A 431 1.13 -25.96 -26.72
CA PRO A 431 -0.26 -25.52 -26.70
C PRO A 431 -0.63 -24.66 -27.93
N SER A 432 -1.76 -24.97 -28.58
CA SER A 432 -2.20 -24.30 -29.83
C SER A 432 -2.94 -22.97 -29.61
N TRP A 433 -2.58 -22.24 -28.56
CA TRP A 433 -3.34 -21.09 -28.05
C TRP A 433 -3.36 -19.90 -29.02
N GLN A 434 -4.52 -19.26 -29.10
CA GLN A 434 -4.79 -18.11 -29.97
C GLN A 434 -5.16 -16.86 -29.16
N PHE A 435 -5.83 -17.02 -28.01
CA PHE A 435 -6.25 -15.93 -27.13
C PHE A 435 -5.77 -16.20 -25.71
N LEU A 436 -4.84 -15.39 -25.21
CA LEU A 436 -4.27 -15.51 -23.88
C LEU A 436 -4.42 -14.18 -23.11
N TYR A 437 -5.14 -14.24 -21.99
CA TYR A 437 -5.34 -13.10 -21.08
C TYR A 437 -4.64 -13.39 -19.76
N LEU A 438 -3.61 -12.62 -19.45
CA LEU A 438 -2.79 -12.67 -18.23
C LEU A 438 -2.80 -11.33 -17.47
N ASN A 439 -3.63 -10.38 -17.90
CA ASN A 439 -3.64 -9.02 -17.37
C ASN A 439 -4.14 -8.92 -15.92
N ASN A 440 -3.70 -7.89 -15.18
CA ASN A 440 -3.98 -7.72 -13.75
C ASN A 440 -3.47 -8.93 -12.94
N ASN A 441 -2.17 -9.18 -13.02
CA ASN A 441 -1.45 -10.18 -12.23
C ASN A 441 -0.14 -9.53 -11.72
N GLN A 442 0.84 -10.33 -11.28
CA GLN A 442 2.10 -9.87 -10.69
C GLN A 442 3.32 -10.46 -11.43
N ILE A 443 3.16 -10.80 -12.72
CA ILE A 443 4.16 -11.53 -13.51
C ILE A 443 5.37 -10.61 -13.79
N PRO A 444 6.60 -10.98 -13.40
CA PRO A 444 7.83 -10.24 -13.72
C PRO A 444 8.49 -10.76 -15.01
N LEU A 445 9.61 -10.15 -15.41
CA LEU A 445 10.55 -10.76 -16.34
C LEU A 445 11.69 -11.51 -15.60
N PRO A 446 12.36 -12.48 -16.25
CA PRO A 446 12.09 -13.03 -17.58
C PRO A 446 10.94 -14.07 -17.58
N LEU A 447 10.11 -14.06 -18.63
CA LEU A 447 9.14 -15.16 -18.87
C LEU A 447 9.89 -16.48 -19.15
N PRO A 448 9.32 -17.65 -18.79
CA PRO A 448 9.95 -18.94 -19.03
C PRO A 448 10.23 -19.15 -20.53
N SER A 449 11.39 -19.74 -20.85
CA SER A 449 11.96 -19.77 -22.21
C SER A 449 11.07 -20.44 -23.26
N ASN A 450 10.16 -21.32 -22.86
CA ASN A 450 9.20 -22.00 -23.71
C ASN A 450 7.93 -21.18 -24.03
N PHE A 451 7.74 -20.00 -23.43
CA PHE A 451 6.70 -19.05 -23.83
C PHE A 451 6.86 -18.61 -25.30
N ALA A 452 8.10 -18.61 -25.81
CA ALA A 452 8.41 -18.44 -27.24
C ALA A 452 7.77 -19.51 -28.16
N GLY A 453 7.37 -20.66 -27.63
CA GLY A 453 6.70 -21.73 -28.38
C GLY A 453 5.22 -21.45 -28.71
N LEU A 454 4.61 -20.40 -28.15
CA LEU A 454 3.20 -20.05 -28.33
C LEU A 454 2.93 -19.30 -29.67
N THR A 455 3.50 -19.80 -30.77
CA THR A 455 3.50 -19.13 -32.09
C THR A 455 2.12 -18.99 -32.75
N ASN A 456 1.10 -19.68 -32.24
CA ASN A 456 -0.29 -19.56 -32.69
C ASN A 456 -1.04 -18.34 -32.13
N LEU A 457 -0.43 -17.58 -31.21
CA LEU A 457 -1.08 -16.44 -30.55
C LEU A 457 -1.56 -15.38 -31.56
N ARG A 458 -2.79 -14.93 -31.33
CA ARG A 458 -3.51 -13.90 -32.11
C ARG A 458 -3.85 -12.69 -31.26
N TYR A 459 -4.18 -12.93 -30.00
CA TYR A 459 -4.51 -11.95 -28.99
C TYR A 459 -3.71 -12.29 -27.72
N LEU A 460 -2.88 -11.34 -27.26
CA LEU A 460 -2.17 -11.44 -26.00
C LEU A 460 -2.41 -10.15 -25.19
N ASN A 461 -2.90 -10.30 -23.96
CA ASN A 461 -2.97 -9.19 -23.00
C ASN A 461 -2.22 -9.56 -21.71
N MET A 462 -1.14 -8.83 -21.43
CA MET A 462 -0.32 -8.91 -20.22
C MET A 462 -0.27 -7.54 -19.50
N SER A 463 -1.20 -6.63 -19.79
CA SER A 463 -1.28 -5.34 -19.10
C SER A 463 -1.45 -5.48 -17.60
N ARG A 464 -1.01 -4.48 -16.82
CA ARG A 464 -1.13 -4.45 -15.35
C ARG A 464 -0.47 -5.69 -14.74
N ASN A 465 0.83 -5.79 -14.94
CA ASN A 465 1.73 -6.80 -14.38
C ASN A 465 3.01 -6.10 -13.88
N ASN A 466 4.00 -6.89 -13.48
CA ASN A 466 5.29 -6.42 -12.98
C ASN A 466 6.40 -6.60 -14.03
N LEU A 467 6.08 -6.58 -15.32
CA LEU A 467 7.08 -6.84 -16.38
C LEU A 467 8.09 -5.69 -16.44
N ASP A 468 9.34 -5.99 -16.08
CA ASP A 468 10.42 -5.03 -15.84
C ASP A 468 11.62 -5.26 -16.78
N GLY A 469 12.32 -4.19 -17.15
CA GLY A 469 13.49 -4.30 -18.02
C GLY A 469 13.15 -4.49 -19.51
N THR A 470 13.89 -5.37 -20.19
CA THR A 470 13.84 -5.52 -21.66
C THR A 470 12.84 -6.58 -22.14
N LEU A 471 11.91 -6.17 -23.01
CA LEU A 471 10.98 -7.09 -23.69
C LEU A 471 11.74 -8.14 -24.54
N PRO A 472 11.50 -9.47 -24.36
CA PRO A 472 12.26 -10.49 -25.07
C PRO A 472 12.08 -10.49 -26.60
N SER A 473 13.19 -10.55 -27.35
CA SER A 473 13.19 -10.49 -28.82
C SER A 473 12.42 -11.61 -29.53
N TYR A 474 12.17 -12.74 -28.87
CA TYR A 474 11.34 -13.82 -29.42
C TYR A 474 9.86 -13.44 -29.59
N PHE A 475 9.39 -12.31 -29.04
CA PHE A 475 8.05 -11.78 -29.32
C PHE A 475 7.81 -11.53 -30.82
N SER A 476 8.88 -11.31 -31.60
CA SER A 476 8.84 -11.30 -33.08
C SER A 476 8.28 -12.58 -33.70
N GLY A 477 8.41 -13.73 -33.02
CA GLY A 477 7.93 -15.03 -33.48
C GLY A 477 6.40 -15.20 -33.45
N PHE A 478 5.67 -14.30 -32.79
CA PHE A 478 4.19 -14.32 -32.73
C PHE A 478 3.57 -13.76 -34.02
N SER A 479 3.90 -14.36 -35.18
CA SER A 479 3.56 -13.84 -36.51
C SER A 479 2.05 -13.75 -36.84
N SER A 480 1.20 -14.40 -36.03
CA SER A 480 -0.26 -14.34 -36.13
C SER A 480 -0.91 -13.27 -35.24
N ILE A 481 -0.14 -12.49 -34.48
CA ILE A 481 -0.67 -11.55 -33.49
C ILE A 481 -1.33 -10.33 -34.16
N TYR A 482 -2.61 -10.12 -33.88
CA TYR A 482 -3.39 -8.95 -34.33
C TYR A 482 -3.70 -7.97 -33.19
N TYR A 483 -3.63 -8.42 -31.93
CA TYR A 483 -3.80 -7.58 -30.75
C TYR A 483 -2.73 -7.92 -29.72
N LEU A 484 -1.99 -6.89 -29.29
CA LEU A 484 -1.06 -6.96 -28.17
C LEU A 484 -1.33 -5.82 -27.19
N ASP A 485 -1.37 -6.15 -25.90
CA ASP A 485 -1.44 -5.18 -24.82
C ASP A 485 -0.44 -5.54 -23.71
N LEU A 486 0.52 -4.64 -23.51
CA LEU A 486 1.57 -4.67 -22.48
C LEU A 486 1.48 -3.42 -21.58
N SER A 487 0.39 -2.66 -21.66
CA SER A 487 0.22 -1.38 -20.95
C SER A 487 0.24 -1.52 -19.42
N HIS A 488 0.60 -0.47 -18.69
CA HIS A 488 0.77 -0.49 -17.23
C HIS A 488 1.72 -1.61 -16.76
N ASN A 489 2.98 -1.52 -17.18
CA ASN A 489 4.09 -2.38 -16.75
C ASN A 489 5.33 -1.49 -16.47
N GLN A 490 6.52 -2.07 -16.33
CA GLN A 490 7.76 -1.40 -15.90
C GLN A 490 8.89 -1.61 -16.93
N LEU A 491 8.54 -1.81 -18.21
CA LEU A 491 9.50 -2.07 -19.29
C LEU A 491 10.26 -0.78 -19.63
N ASP A 492 11.59 -0.78 -19.47
CA ASP A 492 12.45 0.43 -19.49
C ASP A 492 13.30 0.59 -20.76
N SER A 493 13.45 -0.50 -21.50
CA SER A 493 14.43 -0.64 -22.57
C SER A 493 13.85 -0.22 -23.92
N PRO A 494 14.66 0.00 -24.97
CA PRO A 494 14.13 0.18 -26.32
C PRO A 494 13.38 -1.06 -26.82
N LEU A 495 12.38 -0.84 -27.67
CA LEU A 495 11.62 -1.93 -28.30
C LEU A 495 12.57 -2.79 -29.17
N PRO A 496 12.54 -4.14 -29.03
CA PRO A 496 13.33 -5.03 -29.86
C PRO A 496 12.84 -5.05 -31.31
N ASP A 497 13.54 -5.78 -32.20
CA ASP A 497 13.00 -6.11 -33.51
C ASP A 497 11.78 -7.02 -33.37
N LEU A 498 10.62 -6.54 -33.83
CA LEU A 498 9.32 -7.22 -33.82
C LEU A 498 8.71 -7.23 -35.24
N SER A 499 9.56 -7.15 -36.27
CA SER A 499 9.21 -7.16 -37.69
C SER A 499 8.38 -8.37 -38.16
N GLY A 500 8.28 -9.44 -37.36
CA GLY A 500 7.41 -10.59 -37.61
C GLY A 500 5.91 -10.33 -37.43
N TRP A 501 5.48 -9.20 -36.86
CA TRP A 501 4.08 -8.85 -36.54
C TRP A 501 3.24 -8.42 -37.77
N ASN A 502 3.19 -9.28 -38.79
CA ASN A 502 2.65 -8.99 -40.12
C ASN A 502 1.14 -8.66 -40.18
N VAL A 503 0.36 -9.05 -39.17
CA VAL A 503 -1.12 -8.90 -39.13
C VAL A 503 -1.62 -8.00 -37.98
N LEU A 504 -0.72 -7.21 -37.41
CA LEU A 504 -0.98 -6.42 -36.20
C LEU A 504 -2.03 -5.32 -36.44
N SER A 505 -3.02 -5.28 -35.57
CA SER A 505 -4.22 -4.44 -35.71
C SER A 505 -4.52 -3.61 -34.46
N SER A 506 -3.90 -3.87 -33.32
CA SER A 506 -3.89 -2.97 -32.16
C SER A 506 -2.67 -3.22 -31.29
N VAL A 507 -2.06 -2.14 -30.79
CA VAL A 507 -0.91 -2.18 -29.87
C VAL A 507 -1.15 -1.19 -28.73
N TYR A 508 -1.00 -1.67 -27.51
CA TYR A 508 -1.11 -0.88 -26.28
C TYR A 508 0.16 -1.10 -25.45
N LEU A 509 1.01 -0.07 -25.39
CA LEU A 509 2.27 -0.04 -24.64
C LEU A 509 2.25 1.05 -23.55
N GLN A 510 1.14 1.78 -23.42
CA GLN A 510 1.07 2.98 -22.60
C GLN A 510 1.26 2.72 -21.10
N HIS A 511 1.81 3.69 -20.37
CA HIS A 511 2.26 3.54 -18.99
C HIS A 511 3.30 2.40 -18.87
N ASN A 512 4.47 2.66 -19.43
CA ASN A 512 5.72 1.90 -19.26
C ASN A 512 6.86 2.93 -19.22
N GLU A 513 8.11 2.47 -19.14
CA GLU A 513 9.29 3.32 -19.15
C GLU A 513 10.07 3.19 -20.49
N PHE A 514 9.44 2.72 -21.58
CA PHE A 514 10.13 2.37 -22.84
C PHE A 514 10.93 3.56 -23.41
N THR A 515 12.19 3.32 -23.79
CA THR A 515 13.14 4.37 -24.21
C THR A 515 13.48 4.35 -25.71
N GLY A 516 14.04 5.46 -26.21
CA GLY A 516 14.70 5.54 -27.52
C GLY A 516 13.78 5.77 -28.72
N ASP A 517 14.25 5.45 -29.92
CA ASP A 517 13.47 5.60 -31.16
C ASP A 517 12.43 4.50 -31.32
N LEU A 518 11.26 4.86 -31.86
CA LEU A 518 10.30 3.85 -32.31
C LEU A 518 10.85 3.09 -33.54
N PRO A 519 10.84 1.76 -33.52
CA PRO A 519 11.48 0.98 -34.57
C PRO A 519 10.66 0.97 -35.87
N GLY A 520 11.38 1.11 -36.99
CA GLY A 520 10.79 1.36 -38.31
C GLY A 520 9.82 0.32 -38.85
N TYR A 521 9.80 -0.92 -38.33
CA TYR A 521 8.86 -1.96 -38.77
C TYR A 521 7.39 -1.62 -38.49
N LEU A 522 7.11 -0.73 -37.53
CA LEU A 522 5.75 -0.21 -37.29
C LEU A 522 5.20 0.54 -38.52
N SER A 523 6.04 1.00 -39.45
CA SER A 523 5.61 1.60 -40.72
C SER A 523 5.18 0.58 -41.79
N ASN A 524 5.57 -0.69 -41.65
CA ASN A 524 5.31 -1.76 -42.63
C ASN A 524 4.12 -2.66 -42.24
N VAL A 525 3.60 -2.53 -41.02
CA VAL A 525 2.38 -3.22 -40.60
C VAL A 525 1.22 -2.75 -41.49
N SER A 526 0.44 -3.69 -42.03
CA SER A 526 -0.75 -3.39 -42.86
C SER A 526 -1.93 -2.93 -42.00
N ILE A 527 -1.78 -1.73 -41.42
CA ILE A 527 -2.67 -1.02 -40.51
C ILE A 527 -4.00 -0.69 -41.21
N THR A 528 -4.89 -1.69 -41.25
CA THR A 528 -6.16 -1.59 -41.97
C THR A 528 -7.27 -0.98 -41.11
N LYS A 529 -7.29 -1.24 -39.79
CA LYS A 529 -8.09 -0.54 -38.78
C LYS A 529 -7.41 -0.66 -37.41
N SER A 530 -6.63 0.33 -36.98
CA SER A 530 -5.75 0.13 -35.80
C SER A 530 -5.68 1.29 -34.83
N VAL A 531 -5.48 0.93 -33.57
CA VAL A 531 -5.04 1.82 -32.49
C VAL A 531 -3.59 1.49 -32.18
N VAL A 532 -2.74 2.50 -32.08
CA VAL A 532 -1.40 2.41 -31.51
C VAL A 532 -1.33 3.42 -30.38
N ASP A 533 -1.35 2.93 -29.14
CA ASP A 533 -1.15 3.75 -27.93
C ASP A 533 0.20 3.42 -27.32
N ILE A 534 1.06 4.44 -27.27
CA ILE A 534 2.37 4.40 -26.63
C ILE A 534 2.53 5.53 -25.62
N SER A 535 1.42 6.17 -25.23
CA SER A 535 1.45 7.32 -24.33
C SER A 535 2.07 6.99 -22.97
N HIS A 536 2.59 7.98 -22.26
CA HIS A 536 3.20 7.77 -20.93
C HIS A 536 4.38 6.76 -21.00
N ASN A 537 5.45 7.17 -21.68
CA ASN A 537 6.70 6.44 -21.94
C ASN A 537 7.86 7.43 -22.16
N HIS A 538 9.05 6.95 -22.53
CA HIS A 538 10.26 7.75 -22.78
C HIS A 538 10.75 7.69 -24.24
N PHE A 539 9.86 7.48 -25.21
CA PHE A 539 10.26 7.46 -26.63
C PHE A 539 10.70 8.86 -27.12
N GLU A 540 11.80 8.90 -27.87
CA GLU A 540 12.53 10.13 -28.24
C GLU A 540 12.52 10.45 -29.74
N GLY A 541 12.07 9.53 -30.61
CA GLY A 541 12.04 9.75 -32.07
C GLY A 541 11.05 8.83 -32.81
N PHE A 542 10.49 9.34 -33.93
CA PHE A 542 9.43 8.65 -34.69
C PHE A 542 9.83 8.44 -36.17
N PRO A 543 9.77 7.20 -36.72
CA PRO A 543 10.08 6.91 -38.13
C PRO A 543 9.03 7.49 -39.10
N ALA A 544 9.46 8.15 -40.17
CA ALA A 544 8.55 8.77 -41.14
C ALA A 544 7.68 7.74 -41.88
N TYR A 545 6.36 7.95 -41.94
CA TYR A 545 5.41 6.99 -42.53
C TYR A 545 4.49 7.55 -43.63
N ASN A 546 3.78 6.64 -44.31
CA ASN A 546 2.57 6.94 -45.07
C ASN A 546 1.37 6.29 -44.36
N ALA A 547 0.89 6.90 -43.28
CA ALA A 547 -0.23 6.35 -42.50
C ALA A 547 -1.57 6.31 -43.27
N SER A 548 -2.33 5.25 -43.03
CA SER A 548 -3.73 5.13 -43.44
C SER A 548 -4.61 6.08 -42.62
N SER A 549 -5.65 6.64 -43.24
CA SER A 549 -6.68 7.42 -42.54
C SER A 549 -7.57 6.62 -41.58
N SER A 550 -7.37 5.30 -41.48
CA SER A 550 -8.01 4.42 -40.49
C SER A 550 -7.23 4.26 -39.18
N LEU A 551 -6.03 4.86 -39.04
CA LEU A 551 -5.17 4.77 -37.85
C LEU A 551 -5.57 5.79 -36.77
N SER A 552 -5.71 5.32 -35.53
CA SER A 552 -5.73 6.13 -34.30
C SER A 552 -4.36 6.01 -33.61
N LEU A 553 -3.68 7.13 -33.38
CA LEU A 553 -2.32 7.17 -32.83
C LEU A 553 -2.24 8.06 -31.59
N TYR A 554 -1.67 7.56 -30.50
CA TYR A 554 -1.54 8.30 -29.24
C TYR A 554 -0.08 8.30 -28.77
N LEU A 555 0.52 9.49 -28.76
CA LEU A 555 1.94 9.78 -28.49
C LEU A 555 2.15 10.67 -27.27
N ASP A 556 1.09 11.13 -26.63
CA ASP A 556 1.15 12.06 -25.51
C ASP A 556 1.97 11.50 -24.33
N ASN A 557 2.58 12.37 -23.53
CA ASN A 557 3.44 11.99 -22.40
C ASN A 557 4.64 11.10 -22.84
N ASN A 558 5.35 11.52 -23.89
CA ASN A 558 6.66 10.99 -24.32
C ASN A 558 7.68 12.15 -24.42
N LYS A 559 8.79 12.00 -25.14
CA LYS A 559 9.83 13.04 -25.33
C LYS A 559 9.91 13.58 -26.77
N PHE A 560 8.87 13.38 -27.59
CA PHE A 560 8.88 13.79 -29.00
C PHE A 560 8.97 15.31 -29.19
N ASN A 561 9.77 15.76 -30.15
CA ASN A 561 9.87 17.16 -30.56
C ASN A 561 8.97 17.46 -31.78
N PHE A 562 8.90 18.73 -32.23
CA PHE A 562 8.04 19.05 -33.38
C PHE A 562 8.53 18.36 -34.66
N SER A 563 9.85 18.22 -34.88
CA SER A 563 10.37 17.54 -36.08
C SER A 563 10.00 16.06 -36.18
N ASP A 564 9.69 15.37 -35.09
CA ASP A 564 9.22 13.98 -35.12
C ASP A 564 7.77 13.89 -35.57
N ILE A 565 6.96 14.83 -35.07
CA ILE A 565 5.51 14.94 -35.31
C ILE A 565 5.23 15.51 -36.71
N VAL A 566 6.05 16.44 -37.20
CA VAL A 566 5.96 17.09 -38.53
C VAL A 566 6.01 16.08 -39.69
N ARG A 567 6.72 14.94 -39.53
CA ARG A 567 6.91 13.94 -40.59
C ARG A 567 5.66 13.11 -40.89
N GLN A 568 4.58 13.30 -40.14
CA GLN A 568 3.53 12.29 -39.93
C GLN A 568 2.13 12.71 -40.40
N THR A 569 2.03 13.67 -41.34
CA THR A 569 0.76 14.30 -41.72
C THR A 569 0.06 13.73 -42.98
N PRO A 570 -0.39 12.46 -42.96
CA PRO A 570 -1.66 12.08 -43.58
C PRO A 570 -2.85 12.28 -42.63
N ALA A 571 -4.07 12.18 -43.15
CA ALA A 571 -5.30 12.43 -42.38
C ALA A 571 -5.69 11.24 -41.47
N LEU A 572 -5.03 11.11 -40.31
CA LEU A 572 -5.32 10.11 -39.27
C LEU A 572 -6.77 10.15 -38.76
N ARG A 573 -7.28 9.02 -38.26
CA ARG A 573 -8.63 8.90 -37.66
C ARG A 573 -8.73 9.62 -36.31
N ALA A 574 -7.69 9.51 -35.50
CA ALA A 574 -7.55 10.20 -34.23
C ALA A 574 -6.06 10.37 -33.92
N PHE A 575 -5.67 11.49 -33.32
CA PHE A 575 -4.28 11.79 -33.02
C PHE A 575 -4.16 12.55 -31.69
N ARG A 576 -3.44 12.00 -30.71
CA ARG A 576 -2.99 12.72 -29.51
C ARG A 576 -1.46 12.77 -29.49
N TYR A 577 -0.91 13.92 -29.16
CA TYR A 577 0.54 14.17 -29.17
C TYR A 577 0.98 15.24 -28.14
N ALA A 578 0.08 15.66 -27.25
CA ALA A 578 0.33 16.65 -26.23
C ALA A 578 -0.31 16.20 -24.90
N PRO A 579 0.34 16.41 -23.74
CA PRO A 579 1.65 17.03 -23.56
C PRO A 579 2.83 16.12 -24.01
N GLN A 580 4.05 16.62 -23.85
CA GLN A 580 5.31 15.87 -23.92
C GLN A 580 6.18 16.31 -22.72
N ASP A 581 7.18 15.52 -22.32
CA ASP A 581 8.16 15.85 -21.28
C ASP A 581 9.08 17.01 -21.71
N SER A 582 9.82 17.56 -20.74
CA SER A 582 10.74 18.67 -20.97
C SER A 582 11.93 18.25 -21.85
N ILE A 583 12.12 19.01 -22.93
CA ILE A 583 13.15 18.83 -23.96
C ILE A 583 14.45 19.57 -23.59
N ASP A 584 15.54 19.34 -24.34
CA ASP A 584 16.91 19.77 -24.01
C ASP A 584 17.41 19.19 -22.65
N THR A 585 18.69 19.39 -22.34
CA THR A 585 19.33 18.97 -21.08
C THR A 585 19.45 20.11 -20.09
N GLU A 586 19.44 19.81 -18.78
CA GLU A 586 19.82 20.79 -17.76
C GLU A 586 21.29 21.17 -17.88
N LYS A 587 21.61 22.45 -17.65
CA LYS A 587 22.99 22.97 -17.76
C LYS A 587 23.33 23.89 -16.59
N GLN A 588 24.58 23.83 -16.15
CA GLN A 588 25.16 24.73 -15.15
C GLN A 588 26.06 25.75 -15.86
N LEU A 589 25.71 27.03 -15.76
CA LEU A 589 26.28 28.14 -16.51
C LEU A 589 26.92 29.18 -15.59
N LYS A 590 27.94 29.89 -16.08
CA LYS A 590 28.70 30.88 -15.30
C LYS A 590 28.97 32.14 -16.11
N ALA A 591 28.91 33.29 -15.44
CA ALA A 591 29.24 34.60 -16.00
C ALA A 591 29.94 35.48 -14.95
N PHE A 592 30.60 36.55 -15.38
CA PHE A 592 31.16 37.56 -14.48
C PHE A 592 30.19 38.73 -14.31
N ASP A 593 30.25 39.41 -13.18
CA ASP A 593 29.56 40.69 -12.97
C ASP A 593 30.02 41.74 -14.01
N GLY A 594 29.07 42.47 -14.59
CA GLY A 594 29.29 43.34 -15.76
C GLY A 594 29.48 42.60 -17.10
N GLY A 595 29.34 41.28 -17.14
CA GLY A 595 29.48 40.44 -18.35
C GLY A 595 28.18 40.19 -19.11
N THR A 596 28.25 39.39 -20.17
CA THR A 596 27.08 38.93 -20.95
C THR A 596 27.12 37.43 -21.21
N LEU A 597 25.96 36.77 -21.20
CA LEU A 597 25.81 35.34 -21.47
C LEU A 597 24.62 35.08 -22.40
N THR A 598 24.84 34.31 -23.47
CA THR A 598 23.78 33.94 -24.42
C THR A 598 23.30 32.51 -24.19
N LEU A 599 22.07 32.36 -23.69
CA LEU A 599 21.35 31.11 -23.68
C LEU A 599 20.96 30.70 -25.12
N THR A 600 20.93 29.40 -25.40
CA THR A 600 20.51 28.83 -26.69
C THR A 600 19.66 27.60 -26.44
N ALA A 601 18.48 27.54 -27.06
CA ALA A 601 17.68 26.33 -27.20
C ALA A 601 18.21 25.52 -28.40
N HIS A 602 18.40 24.21 -28.27
CA HIS A 602 19.00 23.41 -29.34
C HIS A 602 17.96 22.67 -30.22
N VAL A 603 16.76 22.44 -29.70
CA VAL A 603 15.68 21.68 -30.36
C VAL A 603 14.99 22.46 -31.50
N ASP A 604 14.59 21.75 -32.56
CA ASP A 604 13.85 22.23 -33.75
C ASP A 604 14.47 23.42 -34.54
N THR A 605 15.69 23.82 -34.18
CA THR A 605 16.41 24.99 -34.75
C THR A 605 16.69 24.93 -36.26
N ALA A 606 16.60 23.75 -36.88
CA ALA A 606 16.95 23.51 -38.29
C ALA A 606 15.76 23.12 -39.19
N THR A 607 14.57 22.88 -38.63
CA THR A 607 13.50 22.10 -39.30
C THR A 607 12.20 22.85 -39.52
N THR A 608 11.86 23.88 -38.72
CA THR A 608 10.54 24.54 -38.79
C THR A 608 10.61 26.08 -38.67
N PRO A 609 10.35 26.85 -39.75
CA PRO A 609 10.22 28.32 -39.67
C PRO A 609 8.91 28.80 -39.01
N GLN A 610 8.13 27.88 -38.42
CA GLN A 610 6.86 28.12 -37.72
C GLN A 610 6.98 28.03 -36.20
N SER A 611 8.14 27.64 -35.66
CA SER A 611 8.36 27.49 -34.22
C SER A 611 8.71 28.85 -33.57
N SER A 612 7.91 29.25 -32.59
CA SER A 612 8.07 30.50 -31.83
C SER A 612 8.51 30.21 -30.40
N PHE A 613 9.56 30.91 -29.96
CA PHE A 613 10.27 30.66 -28.70
C PHE A 613 10.00 31.80 -27.71
N GLN A 614 9.81 31.45 -26.44
CA GLN A 614 9.63 32.41 -25.33
C GLN A 614 10.48 31.98 -24.12
N TRP A 615 11.34 32.87 -23.64
CA TRP A 615 12.23 32.66 -22.49
C TRP A 615 11.65 33.20 -21.18
N PHE A 616 11.89 32.47 -20.09
CA PHE A 616 11.43 32.75 -18.74
C PHE A 616 12.58 32.67 -17.73
N LYS A 617 12.52 33.52 -16.70
CA LYS A 617 13.27 33.39 -15.45
C LYS A 617 12.35 32.78 -14.40
N TYR A 618 12.70 31.61 -13.92
CA TYR A 618 11.90 30.83 -12.98
C TYR A 618 11.91 31.46 -11.59
N VAL A 619 10.74 31.45 -10.95
CA VAL A 619 10.52 31.96 -9.58
C VAL A 619 9.94 30.83 -8.73
N ASP A 620 8.75 30.35 -9.10
CA ASP A 620 7.99 29.32 -8.38
C ASP A 620 7.14 28.43 -9.32
N GLY A 621 7.19 28.64 -10.64
CA GLY A 621 6.38 27.92 -11.63
C GLY A 621 5.01 28.53 -11.92
N ILE A 622 4.56 29.52 -11.15
CA ILE A 622 3.28 30.24 -11.30
C ILE A 622 3.53 31.71 -11.69
N ASN A 623 4.50 32.35 -11.03
CA ASN A 623 4.87 33.76 -11.16
C ASN A 623 6.17 33.95 -11.98
N ASP A 624 6.52 32.98 -12.82
CA ASP A 624 7.74 32.98 -13.63
C ASP A 624 7.80 34.20 -14.58
N ILE A 625 8.92 34.91 -14.58
CA ILE A 625 9.07 36.20 -15.24
C ILE A 625 9.37 35.97 -16.73
N SER A 626 8.45 36.37 -17.61
CA SER A 626 8.64 36.33 -19.06
C SER A 626 9.69 37.36 -19.51
N LEU A 627 10.81 36.89 -20.04
CA LEU A 627 11.96 37.72 -20.46
C LEU A 627 11.83 38.22 -21.91
N THR A 628 10.96 37.58 -22.68
CA THR A 628 10.72 37.84 -24.10
C THR A 628 9.23 37.61 -24.41
N SER A 629 8.76 38.11 -25.56
CA SER A 629 7.50 37.63 -26.16
C SER A 629 7.79 36.41 -27.02
N ALA A 630 6.81 35.52 -27.21
CA ALA A 630 6.94 34.40 -28.13
C ALA A 630 7.17 34.88 -29.57
N VAL A 631 8.33 34.57 -30.17
CA VAL A 631 8.69 35.01 -31.52
C VAL A 631 9.37 33.92 -32.35
N PRO A 632 9.12 33.85 -33.67
CA PRO A 632 9.90 33.03 -34.59
C PRO A 632 11.38 33.40 -34.53
N GLY A 633 12.25 32.38 -34.50
CA GLY A 633 13.70 32.61 -34.42
C GLY A 633 14.22 33.06 -33.04
N GLY A 634 13.37 33.14 -32.00
CA GLY A 634 13.77 33.48 -30.63
C GLY A 634 14.59 32.41 -29.88
N TYR A 635 15.25 31.49 -30.58
CA TYR A 635 15.98 30.35 -29.99
C TYR A 635 17.27 30.73 -29.23
N ARG A 636 17.58 32.03 -29.13
CA ARG A 636 18.67 32.59 -28.32
C ARG A 636 18.17 33.78 -27.50
N HIS A 637 18.70 33.91 -26.28
CA HIS A 637 18.46 35.05 -25.40
C HIS A 637 19.76 35.44 -24.69
N THR A 638 20.14 36.71 -24.74
CA THR A 638 21.35 37.22 -24.08
C THR A 638 20.98 37.94 -22.80
N ILE A 639 21.47 37.40 -21.68
CA ILE A 639 21.42 38.01 -20.36
C ILE A 639 22.63 38.96 -20.26
N ASN A 640 22.37 40.23 -19.98
CA ASN A 640 23.39 41.16 -19.50
C ASN A 640 23.43 41.00 -17.97
N VAL A 641 24.57 40.55 -17.44
CA VAL A 641 24.72 40.29 -16.00
C VAL A 641 25.11 41.61 -15.34
N THR A 642 24.14 42.20 -14.65
CA THR A 642 24.25 43.56 -14.06
C THR A 642 24.20 43.54 -12.54
N SER A 643 23.80 42.41 -11.97
CA SER A 643 23.92 42.08 -10.55
C SER A 643 23.97 40.57 -10.37
N ALA A 644 24.21 40.09 -9.16
CA ALA A 644 24.08 38.68 -8.85
C ALA A 644 22.62 38.17 -8.81
N ASP A 645 21.61 39.06 -8.82
CA ASP A 645 20.20 38.65 -8.91
C ASP A 645 19.89 38.04 -10.29
N ASP A 646 20.75 38.28 -11.29
CA ASP A 646 20.75 37.58 -12.59
C ASP A 646 21.25 36.12 -12.47
N GLY A 647 21.83 35.73 -11.32
CA GLY A 647 22.13 34.34 -10.98
C GLY A 647 20.85 33.59 -10.59
N SER A 648 20.25 32.90 -11.55
CA SER A 648 18.91 32.31 -11.39
C SER A 648 18.70 31.09 -12.30
N ILE A 649 17.49 30.52 -12.27
CA ILE A 649 17.06 29.43 -13.13
C ILE A 649 16.32 30.02 -14.34
N TYR A 650 16.73 29.59 -15.54
CA TYR A 650 16.19 30.03 -16.82
C TYR A 650 15.65 28.85 -17.61
N TYR A 651 14.59 29.05 -18.36
CA TYR A 651 14.06 28.05 -19.29
C TYR A 651 13.30 28.71 -20.43
N TYR A 652 12.78 27.93 -21.37
CA TYR A 652 11.98 28.42 -22.48
C TYR A 652 10.77 27.53 -22.77
N LYS A 653 9.79 28.07 -23.48
CA LYS A 653 8.68 27.34 -24.10
C LYS A 653 8.72 27.54 -25.62
N ILE A 654 8.42 26.50 -26.39
CA ILE A 654 8.27 26.52 -27.85
C ILE A 654 6.81 26.23 -28.21
N THR A 655 6.23 27.04 -29.08
CA THR A 655 4.93 26.82 -29.72
C THR A 655 5.10 26.73 -31.23
N ASN A 656 4.24 26.00 -31.94
CA ASN A 656 4.32 25.85 -33.39
C ASN A 656 2.94 25.97 -34.05
N THR A 657 2.81 26.78 -35.11
CA THR A 657 1.51 27.06 -35.73
C THR A 657 0.85 25.87 -36.43
N SER A 658 1.59 24.82 -36.79
CA SER A 658 1.02 23.57 -37.31
C SER A 658 0.49 22.63 -36.22
N TYR A 659 0.88 22.85 -34.96
CA TYR A 659 0.59 21.95 -33.83
C TYR A 659 0.09 22.74 -32.60
N PRO A 660 -1.04 23.47 -32.72
CA PRO A 660 -1.43 24.51 -31.76
C PRO A 660 -1.78 24.03 -30.35
N VAL A 661 -1.93 22.73 -30.12
CA VAL A 661 -2.18 22.15 -28.78
C VAL A 661 -0.92 21.63 -28.10
N LEU A 662 0.24 21.61 -28.77
CA LEU A 662 1.52 21.23 -28.19
C LEU A 662 2.36 22.47 -27.87
N THR A 663 2.77 22.59 -26.61
CA THR A 663 3.83 23.50 -26.17
C THR A 663 4.94 22.66 -25.56
N LEU A 664 6.14 22.73 -26.14
CA LEU A 664 7.33 22.06 -25.59
C LEU A 664 8.04 22.99 -24.60
N GLN A 665 8.65 22.43 -23.55
CA GLN A 665 9.36 23.19 -22.52
C GLN A 665 10.81 22.74 -22.42
N GLY A 666 11.76 23.67 -22.44
CA GLY A 666 13.17 23.38 -22.21
C GLY A 666 13.47 23.06 -20.74
N ARG A 667 14.35 22.09 -20.46
CA ARG A 667 14.86 21.81 -19.11
C ARG A 667 15.63 23.00 -18.53
N ARG A 668 15.69 23.07 -17.20
CA ARG A 668 16.21 24.21 -16.43
C ARG A 668 17.70 24.47 -16.68
N GLN A 669 18.03 25.73 -16.92
CA GLN A 669 19.38 26.24 -17.13
C GLN A 669 19.76 27.11 -15.92
N TYR A 670 20.76 26.70 -15.13
CA TYR A 670 21.10 27.31 -13.85
C TYR A 670 22.31 28.25 -14.04
N LEU A 671 22.19 29.53 -13.65
CA LEU A 671 23.25 30.55 -13.83
C LEU A 671 23.87 31.00 -12.50
N THR A 672 25.20 31.03 -12.43
CA THR A 672 25.99 31.58 -11.31
C THR A 672 26.85 32.77 -11.74
N VAL A 673 26.98 33.80 -10.89
CA VAL A 673 27.77 35.02 -11.15
C VAL A 673 29.09 35.02 -10.36
N LEU A 674 30.16 35.57 -10.96
CA LEU A 674 31.55 35.55 -10.46
C LEU A 674 32.16 36.96 -10.34
N CYS A 675 33.17 37.12 -9.48
CA CYS A 675 33.71 38.42 -9.05
C CYS A 675 35.17 38.71 -9.46
N GLY A 676 35.54 40.01 -9.38
CA GLY A 676 36.88 40.52 -9.74
C GLY A 676 37.53 41.49 -8.73
N ILE A 677 37.08 41.51 -7.46
CA ILE A 677 37.69 42.33 -6.38
C ILE A 677 38.63 41.46 -5.55
N LEU A 678 39.83 41.95 -5.21
CA LEU A 678 40.82 41.25 -4.38
C LEU A 678 40.78 41.69 -2.89
N PRO A 679 41.32 40.91 -1.94
CA PRO A 679 41.46 41.31 -0.53
C PRO A 679 42.52 42.42 -0.34
N ASP A 680 42.36 43.23 0.73
CA ASP A 680 43.31 44.29 1.10
C ASP A 680 44.54 43.74 1.85
N GLN A 681 44.35 42.68 2.62
CA GLN A 681 45.42 41.98 3.35
C GLN A 681 45.25 40.47 3.19
N LEU A 682 46.37 39.79 2.96
CA LEU A 682 46.45 38.34 2.81
C LEU A 682 47.78 37.86 3.38
N ASP A 683 47.80 37.51 4.67
CA ASP A 683 48.94 36.89 5.35
C ASP A 683 48.47 35.80 6.34
N PHE A 684 49.37 35.11 7.04
CA PHE A 684 49.06 34.30 8.22
C PHE A 684 50.18 34.29 9.27
N ASN A 685 49.81 34.00 10.52
CA ASN A 685 50.72 33.70 11.61
C ASN A 685 50.82 32.18 11.83
N ALA A 686 51.97 31.71 12.30
CA ALA A 686 52.24 30.30 12.63
C ALA A 686 52.83 30.23 14.05
N GLN A 687 52.08 29.65 14.99
CA GLN A 687 52.47 29.58 16.41
C GLN A 687 52.57 28.13 16.89
N ARG A 688 53.71 27.79 17.49
CA ARG A 688 53.98 26.45 18.02
C ARG A 688 53.34 26.21 19.40
N TYR A 689 52.83 25.00 19.60
CA TYR A 689 52.43 24.43 20.88
C TYR A 689 52.93 22.98 20.93
N LEU A 690 53.90 22.69 21.81
CA LEU A 690 54.52 21.37 21.97
C LEU A 690 55.04 20.81 20.62
N CYS A 691 54.57 19.64 20.19
CA CYS A 691 54.85 18.98 18.92
C CYS A 691 54.12 19.54 17.69
N ALA A 692 53.21 20.52 17.83
CA ALA A 692 52.36 21.03 16.75
C ALA A 692 52.52 22.53 16.46
N ILE A 693 52.12 22.96 15.26
CA ILE A 693 51.96 24.36 14.88
C ILE A 693 50.49 24.66 14.59
N LYS A 694 49.96 25.73 15.19
CA LYS A 694 48.68 26.33 14.81
C LYS A 694 48.92 27.46 13.81
N PHE A 695 48.26 27.37 12.66
CA PHE A 695 48.21 28.45 11.67
C PHE A 695 46.97 29.30 11.95
N THR A 696 47.10 30.63 11.83
CA THR A 696 45.99 31.58 12.03
C THR A 696 46.06 32.64 10.95
N PRO A 697 45.03 32.77 10.08
CA PRO A 697 45.05 33.67 8.94
C PRO A 697 44.90 35.14 9.36
N LEU A 698 45.48 36.03 8.55
CA LEU A 698 45.43 37.48 8.68
C LEU A 698 44.90 38.05 7.36
N VAL A 699 43.57 37.96 7.20
CA VAL A 699 42.87 38.40 5.97
C VAL A 699 41.97 39.59 6.30
N SER A 700 42.03 40.63 5.49
CA SER A 700 41.07 41.74 5.53
C SER A 700 40.64 42.18 4.12
N TYR A 701 39.46 42.79 4.03
CA TYR A 701 38.79 43.10 2.77
C TYR A 701 38.21 44.51 2.78
N PRO A 702 38.08 45.16 1.60
CA PRO A 702 37.40 46.44 1.49
C PRO A 702 35.88 46.24 1.51
N GLY A 703 35.21 46.78 2.54
CA GLY A 703 33.74 46.83 2.60
C GLY A 703 33.08 45.53 3.07
N ARG A 704 32.02 45.08 2.36
CA ARG A 704 31.12 43.98 2.79
C ARG A 704 31.53 42.60 2.22
N CYS A 705 32.82 42.26 2.24
CA CYS A 705 33.28 40.93 1.82
C CYS A 705 33.49 39.99 3.01
N ARG A 706 33.37 38.68 2.77
CA ARG A 706 33.68 37.61 3.74
C ARG A 706 34.24 36.36 3.05
N THR A 707 35.09 35.61 3.75
CA THR A 707 35.54 34.29 3.28
C THR A 707 34.37 33.30 3.23
N LEU A 708 34.40 32.39 2.26
CA LEU A 708 33.46 31.27 2.07
C LEU A 708 34.12 29.91 2.37
N SER A 709 35.38 29.72 1.96
CA SER A 709 36.14 28.50 2.21
C SER A 709 37.64 28.75 2.21
N TRP A 710 38.36 27.96 2.99
CA TRP A 710 39.82 27.99 3.12
C TRP A 710 40.42 26.71 2.54
N SER A 711 41.69 26.77 2.12
CA SER A 711 42.46 25.63 1.63
C SER A 711 43.94 25.90 1.92
N TRP A 712 44.65 24.90 2.44
CA TRP A 712 46.05 24.99 2.86
C TRP A 712 46.85 23.80 2.34
N ASP A 713 48.13 24.04 2.05
CA ASP A 713 49.18 23.03 1.83
C ASP A 713 50.35 23.41 2.73
N PHE A 714 50.87 22.46 3.52
CA PHE A 714 51.91 22.73 4.52
C PHE A 714 53.34 22.50 4.02
N GLY A 715 53.52 22.18 2.73
CA GLY A 715 54.83 22.01 2.09
C GLY A 715 55.51 20.66 2.35
N ASP A 716 54.83 19.75 3.05
CA ASP A 716 55.29 18.38 3.37
C ASP A 716 54.29 17.30 2.90
N THR A 717 53.40 17.65 1.97
CA THR A 717 52.19 16.91 1.52
C THR A 717 50.97 16.96 2.46
N GLY A 718 51.09 17.53 3.67
CA GLY A 718 49.93 17.84 4.50
C GLY A 718 49.06 18.94 3.89
N THR A 719 47.73 18.81 3.98
CA THR A 719 46.77 19.81 3.49
C THR A 719 45.61 20.01 4.48
N SER A 720 44.88 21.13 4.37
CA SER A 720 43.70 21.38 5.21
C SER A 720 42.66 22.28 4.55
N ALA A 721 41.40 22.24 5.03
CA ALA A 721 40.31 23.12 4.61
C ALA A 721 39.75 24.01 5.74
N TYR A 722 40.34 23.92 6.95
CA TYR A 722 39.93 24.73 8.10
C TYR A 722 40.51 26.15 8.02
N GLU A 723 39.82 27.10 8.65
CA GLU A 723 40.24 28.52 8.71
C GLU A 723 41.57 28.69 9.44
N SER A 724 41.69 28.15 10.65
CA SER A 724 42.91 28.17 11.47
C SER A 724 43.34 26.72 11.75
N PRO A 725 44.05 26.06 10.81
CA PRO A 725 44.38 24.65 10.94
C PRO A 725 45.54 24.41 11.90
N TRP A 726 45.68 23.14 12.30
CA TRP A 726 46.80 22.60 13.04
C TRP A 726 47.58 21.65 12.15
N HIS A 727 48.90 21.66 12.25
CA HIS A 727 49.79 20.73 11.54
C HIS A 727 50.93 20.23 12.45
N VAL A 728 51.46 19.05 12.14
CA VAL A 728 52.57 18.41 12.86
C VAL A 728 53.60 17.96 11.81
N TYR A 729 54.79 18.54 11.87
CA TYR A 729 55.88 18.18 10.97
C TYR A 729 56.65 16.96 11.49
N ALA A 730 56.87 15.98 10.62
CA ALA A 730 57.56 14.72 10.98
C ALA A 730 59.09 14.86 11.14
N ALA A 731 59.67 16.01 10.79
CA ALA A 731 61.10 16.30 10.89
C ALA A 731 61.36 17.80 11.06
N ASP A 732 62.56 18.14 11.51
CA ASP A 732 63.05 19.53 11.54
C ASP A 732 63.34 20.03 10.13
N GLY A 733 62.95 21.28 9.83
CA GLY A 733 63.04 21.82 8.48
C GLY A 733 62.50 23.23 8.31
N THR A 734 62.32 23.63 7.05
CA THR A 734 61.59 24.84 6.67
C THR A 734 60.77 24.52 5.43
N TYR A 735 59.47 24.83 5.51
CA TYR A 735 58.46 24.36 4.57
C TYR A 735 57.70 25.53 3.96
N ASP A 736 57.49 25.52 2.64
CA ASP A 736 56.72 26.54 1.94
C ASP A 736 55.22 26.26 2.09
N VAL A 737 54.58 26.95 3.04
CA VAL A 737 53.16 26.80 3.35
C VAL A 737 52.32 27.70 2.45
N SER A 738 51.32 27.14 1.78
CA SER A 738 50.34 27.89 0.98
C SER A 738 48.98 28.01 1.67
N MET A 739 48.30 29.14 1.43
CA MET A 739 46.95 29.42 1.89
C MET A 739 46.13 30.01 0.75
N ARG A 740 45.09 29.28 0.32
CA ARG A 740 44.11 29.69 -0.67
C ARG A 740 42.78 30.00 0.00
N ILE A 741 42.13 31.07 -0.43
CA ILE A 741 40.84 31.53 0.07
C ILE A 741 39.86 31.75 -1.07
N ARG A 742 38.62 31.31 -0.87
CA ARG A 742 37.47 31.67 -1.69
C ARG A 742 36.55 32.55 -0.87
N TYR A 743 36.02 33.63 -1.44
CA TYR A 743 35.31 34.68 -0.70
C TYR A 743 34.15 35.26 -1.51
N THR A 744 33.24 35.97 -0.85
CA THR A 744 32.15 36.72 -1.50
C THR A 744 32.18 38.18 -1.08
N CYS A 745 32.03 39.08 -2.04
CA CYS A 745 31.83 40.50 -1.84
C CYS A 745 30.36 40.83 -2.12
N GLY A 746 29.56 40.96 -1.06
CA GLY A 746 28.10 40.83 -1.20
C GLY A 746 27.73 39.47 -1.77
N SER A 747 27.17 39.45 -2.98
CA SER A 747 26.63 38.29 -3.70
C SER A 747 27.54 37.76 -4.83
N CYS A 748 28.80 38.22 -4.87
CA CYS A 748 29.73 38.08 -5.99
C CYS A 748 31.01 37.35 -5.51
N ILE A 749 31.32 36.17 -6.08
CA ILE A 749 32.34 35.21 -5.54
C ILE A 749 33.71 35.30 -6.23
N GLY A 750 34.79 35.40 -5.45
CA GLY A 750 36.21 35.41 -5.88
C GLY A 750 37.09 34.35 -5.18
N ASP A 751 38.36 34.24 -5.59
CA ASP A 751 39.32 33.20 -5.17
C ASP A 751 40.78 33.73 -5.30
N THR A 752 41.68 33.44 -4.34
CA THR A 752 43.11 33.84 -4.39
C THR A 752 44.01 33.00 -3.48
N THR A 753 45.33 33.00 -3.71
CA THR A 753 46.34 32.17 -3.00
C THR A 753 47.59 32.96 -2.56
N LEU A 754 48.10 32.63 -1.38
CA LEU A 754 49.37 33.07 -0.79
C LEU A 754 50.33 31.87 -0.61
N VAL A 755 51.65 32.09 -0.63
CA VAL A 755 52.69 31.12 -0.23
C VAL A 755 53.72 31.82 0.66
N LYS A 756 54.17 31.16 1.75
CA LYS A 756 55.09 31.73 2.75
C LYS A 756 55.86 30.62 3.50
N PRO A 757 57.20 30.72 3.64
CA PRO A 757 57.99 29.72 4.36
C PRO A 757 57.80 29.77 5.88
N VAL A 758 57.80 28.60 6.52
CA VAL A 758 57.73 28.44 7.99
C VAL A 758 58.78 27.42 8.46
N SER A 759 59.58 27.80 9.45
CA SER A 759 60.63 26.95 10.03
C SER A 759 60.17 26.22 11.28
N PHE A 760 60.59 24.96 11.43
CA PHE A 760 60.31 24.10 12.59
C PHE A 760 61.60 23.39 13.03
N SER A 761 61.87 23.38 14.34
CA SER A 761 63.04 22.71 14.93
C SER A 761 62.76 22.22 16.35
N LEU A 762 63.03 20.96 16.67
CA LEU A 762 62.81 20.36 17.99
C LEU A 762 63.81 20.89 19.04
N PRO A 763 63.36 21.56 20.12
CA PRO A 763 64.24 21.98 21.20
C PRO A 763 64.50 20.80 22.13
N GLN A 764 65.77 20.59 22.50
CA GLN A 764 66.13 19.53 23.44
C GLN A 764 66.00 19.95 24.92
N GLU A 765 65.58 21.20 25.20
CA GLU A 765 65.47 21.76 26.55
C GLU A 765 64.26 22.70 26.73
N LEU A 766 63.82 22.82 27.98
CA LEU A 766 63.02 23.91 28.59
C LEU A 766 61.56 24.14 28.12
N LEU A 767 60.63 23.40 28.75
CA LEU A 767 59.23 23.82 28.91
C LEU A 767 58.65 23.57 30.33
N MET A 768 59.48 23.26 31.32
CA MET A 768 59.06 22.89 32.69
C MET A 768 59.15 24.00 33.75
N ASP A 769 60.28 24.71 33.85
CA ASP A 769 60.61 25.50 35.05
C ASP A 769 59.77 26.78 35.26
N SER A 770 59.07 27.27 34.24
CA SER A 770 58.32 28.53 34.31
C SER A 770 56.87 28.40 34.81
N LEU A 771 56.37 27.17 35.01
CA LEU A 771 54.95 26.91 35.33
C LEU A 771 54.70 26.17 36.66
N LEU A 772 55.74 25.66 37.35
CA LEU A 772 55.58 24.74 38.48
C LEU A 772 55.98 25.28 39.87
N SER A 773 56.34 26.57 40.00
CA SER A 773 56.65 27.16 41.31
C SER A 773 55.44 27.78 42.01
N VAL A 774 54.86 27.07 43.00
CA VAL A 774 54.42 27.59 44.32
C VAL A 774 53.92 26.45 45.23
N THR A 775 54.75 26.13 46.23
CA THR A 775 54.50 25.49 47.54
C THR A 775 53.44 24.38 47.71
N THR A 776 53.92 23.21 48.08
CA THR A 776 53.24 22.23 48.95
C THR A 776 53.00 22.76 50.37
N ASP A 777 51.93 22.34 51.07
CA ASP A 777 52.09 21.80 52.43
C ASP A 777 50.92 20.96 53.00
N VAL A 778 51.32 19.88 53.69
CA VAL A 778 50.67 19.02 54.72
C VAL A 778 49.15 18.74 54.77
N ARG A 779 48.83 17.44 54.90
CA ARG A 779 47.51 16.81 55.16
C ARG A 779 47.08 16.86 56.64
N GLU A 780 45.77 16.83 56.92
CA GLU A 780 45.11 15.67 57.55
C GLU A 780 43.57 15.72 57.50
N ARG A 781 42.94 14.55 57.25
CA ARG A 781 41.58 14.07 57.63
C ARG A 781 40.37 15.00 57.40
N VAL A 782 39.29 14.53 56.76
CA VAL A 782 38.35 13.54 57.34
C VAL A 782 37.60 12.73 56.26
N VAL A 783 37.40 11.43 56.55
CA VAL A 783 36.40 10.44 56.08
C VAL A 783 35.75 10.59 54.69
N ALA A 784 35.81 9.50 53.92
CA ALA A 784 35.19 9.36 52.60
C ALA A 784 33.64 9.32 52.65
N VAL A 785 33.00 9.92 51.64
CA VAL A 785 31.59 9.70 51.28
C VAL A 785 31.38 9.91 49.77
N THR A 786 30.55 9.04 49.19
CA THR A 786 29.81 9.22 47.91
C THR A 786 30.57 9.82 46.72
N SER A 787 31.07 8.96 45.83
CA SER A 787 31.37 9.31 44.44
C SER A 787 30.06 9.54 43.67
N THR A 788 29.82 10.77 43.23
CA THR A 788 28.78 11.06 42.21
C THR A 788 29.30 10.71 40.82
N THR A 789 28.55 9.91 40.07
CA THR A 789 28.80 9.61 38.65
C THR A 789 27.71 10.22 37.76
N PHE A 790 28.06 10.46 36.50
CA PHE A 790 27.27 11.23 35.55
C PHE A 790 26.25 10.35 34.82
N SER A 791 25.10 10.94 34.47
CA SER A 791 24.20 10.46 33.43
C SER A 791 24.06 11.60 32.40
N ASP A 792 24.42 11.32 31.15
CA ASP A 792 24.41 12.25 30.02
C ASP A 792 24.10 11.46 28.74
N ALA A 793 23.38 12.09 27.79
CA ALA A 793 22.77 11.51 26.59
C ALA A 793 21.57 10.57 26.88
N TRP A 794 20.53 10.52 26.05
CA TRP A 794 20.42 11.03 24.66
C TRP A 794 19.61 12.33 24.50
N PRO A 795 19.97 13.19 23.52
CA PRO A 795 19.09 14.22 22.99
C PRO A 795 18.35 13.71 21.73
N LEU A 796 17.01 13.63 21.78
CA LEU A 796 16.19 13.57 20.57
C LEU A 796 15.77 14.99 20.19
N GLN A 797 16.12 15.42 18.97
CA GLN A 797 15.62 16.68 18.41
C GLN A 797 14.21 16.46 17.85
N PHE A 798 13.20 16.86 18.61
CA PHE A 798 11.86 17.11 18.06
C PHE A 798 11.81 18.56 17.54
N GLU A 799 11.77 18.76 16.23
CA GLU A 799 11.40 20.07 15.67
C GLU A 799 9.88 20.24 15.80
N ASN A 800 9.46 21.23 16.59
CA ASN A 800 8.06 21.50 16.87
C ASN A 800 7.53 22.59 15.92
N THR A 801 6.60 22.22 15.04
CA THR A 801 5.81 23.18 14.23
C THR A 801 4.30 23.04 14.48
N GLY A 802 3.90 23.05 15.75
CA GLY A 802 2.66 23.70 16.19
C GLY A 802 1.38 22.87 16.25
N LEU A 803 0.88 22.69 17.47
CA LEU A 803 -0.55 22.65 17.79
C LEU A 803 -0.77 23.38 19.12
N ASP A 804 -1.76 24.28 19.18
CA ASP A 804 -2.08 25.05 20.38
C ASP A 804 -2.85 24.22 21.42
N ASN A 805 -2.54 24.45 22.71
CA ASN A 805 -3.20 23.91 23.91
C ASN A 805 -3.23 22.38 24.05
N LEU A 806 -2.38 21.83 24.93
CA LEU A 806 -2.81 20.98 26.07
C LEU A 806 -1.64 20.51 26.97
N SER A 807 -1.95 20.33 28.26
CA SER A 807 -1.07 19.82 29.34
C SER A 807 0.12 20.69 29.77
N SER A 808 0.46 20.62 31.05
CA SER A 808 1.65 21.27 31.64
C SER A 808 2.95 20.47 31.43
N TYR A 809 2.88 19.27 30.85
CA TYR A 809 4.01 18.34 30.74
C TYR A 809 5.10 18.82 29.75
N GLN A 810 4.71 19.54 28.69
CA GLN A 810 5.67 20.06 27.70
C GLN A 810 6.48 21.28 28.16
N ASN A 811 6.16 21.87 29.32
CA ASN A 811 6.77 23.13 29.81
C ASN A 811 7.84 22.95 30.91
N GLY A 812 8.24 21.72 31.24
CA GLY A 812 9.39 21.47 32.12
C GLY A 812 9.22 21.95 33.57
N THR A 813 8.05 21.70 34.17
CA THR A 813 7.77 21.99 35.59
C THR A 813 7.26 20.73 36.28
N ASN A 814 7.74 20.46 37.52
CA ASN A 814 7.34 19.29 38.32
C ASN A 814 5.82 19.06 38.29
N GLY A 815 5.42 17.81 38.07
CA GLY A 815 4.01 17.41 38.00
C GLY A 815 3.77 16.07 38.67
N VAL A 816 2.57 15.88 39.20
CA VAL A 816 2.10 14.58 39.70
C VAL A 816 1.01 14.11 38.75
N TRP A 817 1.22 12.95 38.13
CA TRP A 817 0.14 12.29 37.40
C TRP A 817 -0.60 11.35 38.35
N ARG A 818 -1.93 11.34 38.24
CA ARG A 818 -2.81 10.45 38.99
C ARG A 818 -3.74 9.77 38.00
N ASN A 819 -3.66 8.44 37.93
CA ASN A 819 -4.68 7.66 37.25
C ASN A 819 -5.83 7.41 38.23
N GLU A 820 -7.04 7.87 37.93
CA GLU A 820 -8.21 7.66 38.79
C GLU A 820 -9.12 6.59 38.20
N GLY A 821 -9.26 5.41 38.83
CA GLY A 821 -10.17 4.40 38.29
C GLY A 821 -10.09 2.96 38.77
N VAL A 822 -9.72 2.67 40.02
CA VAL A 822 -10.03 1.34 40.62
C VAL A 822 -10.55 1.56 42.04
N HIS A 823 -11.75 1.09 42.37
CA HIS A 823 -12.21 1.02 43.76
C HIS A 823 -11.87 -0.34 44.37
N VAL A 824 -11.34 -0.34 45.60
CA VAL A 824 -10.97 -1.53 46.38
C VAL A 824 -11.55 -1.42 47.79
N TYR A 825 -11.58 -2.53 48.53
CA TYR A 825 -12.25 -2.62 49.83
C TYR A 825 -11.25 -2.48 50.98
N ASP A 826 -11.47 -1.54 51.90
CA ASP A 826 -10.51 -1.09 52.93
C ASP A 826 -10.33 -2.09 54.09
N VAL A 827 -11.22 -3.08 54.19
CA VAL A 827 -11.16 -4.12 55.23
C VAL A 827 -10.56 -5.41 54.67
N PRO A 828 -9.48 -5.95 55.26
CA PRO A 828 -8.94 -7.25 54.87
C PRO A 828 -10.02 -8.34 54.95
N ARG A 829 -10.27 -9.02 53.83
CA ARG A 829 -11.21 -10.14 53.78
C ARG A 829 -10.66 -11.36 54.51
N THR A 830 -10.79 -11.38 55.83
CA THR A 830 -10.74 -12.63 56.59
C THR A 830 -11.89 -13.52 56.10
N LEU A 831 -11.55 -14.71 55.62
CA LEU A 831 -12.52 -15.71 55.17
C LEU A 831 -13.44 -16.10 56.35
N SER A 832 -14.68 -15.62 56.32
CA SER A 832 -15.73 -16.14 57.21
C SER A 832 -15.95 -17.61 56.89
N SER A 833 -15.91 -18.46 57.92
CA SER A 833 -15.86 -19.91 57.74
C SER A 833 -17.14 -20.48 57.12
N SER A 834 -17.00 -21.00 55.90
CA SER A 834 -17.98 -21.81 55.14
C SER A 834 -19.38 -21.20 54.96
N THR A 835 -19.60 -20.51 53.85
CA THR A 835 -20.93 -20.47 53.20
C THR A 835 -21.13 -21.74 52.36
N ARG A 836 -22.35 -22.28 52.34
CA ARG A 836 -22.70 -23.45 51.51
C ARG A 836 -23.63 -23.02 50.37
N ILE A 837 -23.35 -23.56 49.20
CA ILE A 837 -24.14 -23.34 47.97
C ILE A 837 -25.54 -24.01 48.06
N ASP A 838 -25.81 -24.83 49.09
CA ASP A 838 -27.08 -25.56 49.27
C ASP A 838 -28.24 -24.74 49.87
N LYS A 839 -28.02 -23.48 50.28
CA LYS A 839 -29.03 -22.69 51.03
C LYS A 839 -29.22 -21.22 50.64
N ASP A 840 -28.18 -20.52 50.19
CA ASP A 840 -28.18 -19.05 50.21
C ASP A 840 -28.74 -18.39 48.91
N GLY A 841 -29.33 -19.20 48.02
CA GLY A 841 -30.12 -18.72 46.87
C GLY A 841 -29.33 -18.50 45.57
N VAL A 842 -30.06 -18.27 44.48
CA VAL A 842 -29.50 -18.02 43.14
C VAL A 842 -29.41 -16.51 42.91
N PHE A 843 -28.22 -16.01 42.60
CA PHE A 843 -28.00 -14.64 42.12
C PHE A 843 -27.86 -14.63 40.59
N THR A 844 -28.83 -14.06 39.90
CA THR A 844 -28.69 -13.55 38.54
C THR A 844 -27.93 -12.23 38.56
N LEU A 845 -26.83 -12.11 37.81
CA LEU A 845 -26.20 -10.80 37.58
C LEU A 845 -26.90 -10.10 36.42
N GLU A 846 -27.76 -9.13 36.74
CA GLU A 846 -28.15 -8.09 35.81
C GLU A 846 -27.10 -6.95 35.83
N HIS A 847 -26.67 -6.53 34.64
CA HIS A 847 -26.04 -5.23 34.32
C HIS A 847 -25.19 -4.53 35.41
N PHE A 848 -23.86 -4.66 35.30
CA PHE A 848 -22.93 -3.64 35.83
C PHE A 848 -23.09 -2.34 35.04
N ASN A 849 -24.04 -1.48 35.44
CA ASN A 849 -24.25 -0.15 34.88
C ASN A 849 -24.22 0.90 36.01
N TRP A 850 -23.03 1.17 36.51
CA TRP A 850 -22.81 2.17 37.56
C TRP A 850 -22.65 3.56 36.94
N GLN A 851 -23.51 4.51 37.31
CA GLN A 851 -23.19 5.92 37.06
C GLN A 851 -22.10 6.35 38.04
N MET A 852 -21.01 6.93 37.52
CA MET A 852 -19.77 7.21 38.27
C MET A 852 -19.94 8.06 39.55
N ALA A 853 -21.07 8.74 39.74
CA ALA A 853 -21.31 9.63 40.88
C ALA A 853 -21.65 8.92 42.21
N GLU A 854 -22.02 7.63 42.19
CA GLU A 854 -22.52 6.94 43.40
C GLU A 854 -21.49 5.97 44.05
N ALA A 855 -20.38 5.68 43.37
CA ALA A 855 -19.37 4.73 43.85
C ALA A 855 -18.65 5.21 45.14
N ASP A 856 -18.43 6.53 45.28
CA ASP A 856 -17.76 7.14 46.43
C ASP A 856 -18.67 7.25 47.68
N LEU A 857 -19.91 6.73 47.62
CA LEU A 857 -20.87 6.73 48.74
C LEU A 857 -21.02 5.36 49.43
N ILE A 858 -20.34 4.32 48.95
CA ILE A 858 -20.44 2.96 49.51
C ILE A 858 -19.47 2.83 50.69
N PRO A 859 -19.94 2.48 51.91
CA PRO A 859 -19.05 2.26 53.05
C PRO A 859 -17.97 1.21 52.77
N ASP A 860 -16.79 1.43 53.34
CA ASP A 860 -15.61 0.57 53.28
C ASP A 860 -15.01 0.33 51.87
N TRP A 861 -15.50 1.02 50.82
CA TRP A 861 -14.82 1.08 49.52
C TRP A 861 -13.96 2.34 49.41
N ILE A 862 -12.67 2.15 49.16
CA ILE A 862 -11.68 3.22 48.92
C ILE A 862 -11.31 3.27 47.44
N LYS A 863 -11.32 4.48 46.87
CA LYS A 863 -10.88 4.74 45.50
C LYS A 863 -9.36 4.70 45.43
N ALA A 864 -8.80 3.62 44.90
CA ALA A 864 -7.39 3.50 44.60
C ALA A 864 -7.01 4.32 43.36
N ASN A 865 -5.91 5.05 43.48
CA ASN A 865 -5.31 5.83 42.41
C ASN A 865 -3.80 5.60 42.44
N THR A 866 -3.21 5.15 41.33
CA THR A 866 -1.74 5.14 41.20
C THR A 866 -1.27 6.57 41.03
N MET A 867 -0.25 6.96 41.78
CA MET A 867 0.37 8.29 41.70
C MET A 867 1.82 8.15 41.26
N THR A 868 2.17 8.88 40.19
CA THR A 868 3.51 8.88 39.61
C THR A 868 4.02 10.33 39.62
N GLU A 869 5.13 10.56 40.33
CA GLU A 869 5.75 11.88 40.44
C GLU A 869 6.82 12.08 39.35
N TYR A 870 6.70 13.19 38.61
CA TYR A 870 7.60 13.60 37.55
C TYR A 870 8.39 14.86 37.92
N SER A 871 9.69 14.82 37.65
CA SER A 871 10.57 15.99 37.76
C SER A 871 10.38 16.99 36.62
N ALA A 872 10.86 18.23 36.80
CA ALA A 872 10.94 19.28 35.79
C ALA A 872 11.72 18.92 34.50
N PHE A 873 12.42 17.78 34.49
CA PHE A 873 13.13 17.22 33.34
C PHE A 873 12.50 15.92 32.82
N SER A 874 11.23 15.67 33.17
CA SER A 874 10.38 14.57 32.68
C SER A 874 10.83 13.15 33.05
N TYR A 875 11.64 12.99 34.10
CA TYR A 875 11.99 11.69 34.68
C TYR A 875 11.04 11.29 35.82
N GLU A 876 10.71 9.99 35.88
CA GLU A 876 9.93 9.33 36.94
C GLU A 876 10.73 9.15 38.24
N LEU A 877 10.08 9.39 39.39
CA LEU A 877 10.77 9.42 40.69
C LEU A 877 10.35 8.31 41.69
N GLU A 878 9.11 7.84 41.64
CA GLU A 878 8.61 6.69 42.40
C GLU A 878 7.25 6.23 41.86
N ASN A 879 7.00 4.92 41.83
CA ASN A 879 5.67 4.32 41.59
C ASN A 879 5.29 3.49 42.83
N LYS A 880 4.20 3.90 43.50
CA LYS A 880 3.63 3.23 44.67
C LYS A 880 2.19 2.85 44.41
N ASP A 881 1.82 1.65 44.83
CA ASP A 881 0.41 1.29 44.96
C ASP A 881 -0.22 1.94 46.20
N VAL A 882 -1.52 1.72 46.38
CA VAL A 882 -2.32 2.34 47.45
C VAL A 882 -2.10 1.66 48.81
N LEU A 883 -1.37 0.54 48.85
CA LEU A 883 -0.86 -0.08 50.08
C LEU A 883 0.56 0.41 50.42
N GLY A 884 1.13 1.32 49.62
CA GLY A 884 2.48 1.87 49.80
C GLY A 884 3.60 0.96 49.30
N ILE A 885 3.27 -0.06 48.49
CA ILE A 885 4.23 -1.03 47.95
C ILE A 885 4.84 -0.47 46.67
N ASN A 886 6.17 -0.42 46.63
CA ASN A 886 6.93 0.02 45.45
C ASN A 886 6.77 -1.03 44.33
N SER A 887 6.26 -0.60 43.17
CA SER A 887 5.99 -1.47 42.03
C SER A 887 6.74 -1.00 40.78
N ALA A 888 7.46 -1.90 40.12
CA ALA A 888 8.03 -1.63 38.81
C ALA A 888 7.03 -2.02 37.72
N ALA A 889 6.69 -1.06 36.86
CA ALA A 889 5.90 -1.25 35.64
C ALA A 889 6.79 -0.94 34.42
N LEU A 890 6.67 -1.74 33.37
CA LEU A 890 7.39 -1.58 32.11
C LEU A 890 6.45 -1.11 31.01
N TYR A 891 6.82 -0.05 30.30
CA TYR A 891 6.13 0.45 29.11
C TYR A 891 7.08 0.41 27.91
N ASP A 892 6.57 -0.01 26.75
CA ASP A 892 7.24 0.13 25.45
C ASP A 892 6.50 1.17 24.61
N TYR A 893 7.26 2.09 24.03
CA TYR A 893 6.84 3.11 23.05
C TYR A 893 7.97 3.32 22.00
N GLY A 894 8.73 2.26 21.71
CA GLY A 894 9.95 2.32 20.89
C GLY A 894 9.80 1.85 19.45
N GLY A 895 9.03 0.79 19.18
CA GLY A 895 8.83 0.21 17.83
C GLY A 895 10.09 -0.43 17.20
N HIS A 896 11.26 -0.30 17.82
CA HIS A 896 12.55 -0.77 17.32
C HIS A 896 13.36 -1.42 18.45
N LEU A 897 13.39 -2.76 18.46
CA LEU A 897 14.07 -3.66 19.40
C LEU A 897 13.47 -3.68 20.82
N PRO A 898 13.41 -4.86 21.50
CA PRO A 898 13.02 -4.97 22.90
C PRO A 898 14.13 -4.45 23.83
N SER A 899 14.32 -3.13 23.85
CA SER A 899 15.27 -2.44 24.73
C SER A 899 14.61 -2.05 26.06
N ALA A 900 14.41 -3.05 26.93
CA ALA A 900 13.98 -2.81 28.30
C ALA A 900 15.10 -2.07 29.09
N ASN A 901 15.05 -0.74 29.05
CA ASN A 901 16.01 0.17 29.68
C ASN A 901 15.78 0.24 31.19
N GLY A 902 16.36 -0.72 31.92
CA GLY A 902 16.35 -0.74 33.39
C GLY A 902 17.18 0.39 34.01
N VAL A 903 16.56 1.55 34.22
CA VAL A 903 17.10 2.68 34.99
C VAL A 903 16.00 3.25 35.89
N ASN A 904 16.22 3.32 37.21
CA ASN A 904 15.33 4.05 38.11
C ASN A 904 16.12 4.96 39.08
N MET A 905 15.60 6.17 39.28
CA MET A 905 16.30 7.27 39.96
C MET A 905 16.22 7.24 41.50
N ARG A 906 16.63 6.12 42.13
CA ARG A 906 17.06 6.12 43.55
C ARG A 906 17.99 4.94 43.87
N ASN A 907 19.29 5.23 43.88
CA ASN A 907 20.39 4.34 44.33
C ASN A 907 20.81 3.19 43.37
N ASN A 908 20.79 3.39 42.06
CA ASN A 908 21.36 2.47 41.04
C ASN A 908 20.80 1.03 40.99
N GLU A 909 19.75 0.70 41.75
CA GLU A 909 19.19 -0.65 41.79
C GLU A 909 18.13 -0.91 40.72
N MET A 910 18.53 -1.42 39.55
CA MET A 910 17.78 -2.45 38.81
C MET A 910 18.51 -3.01 37.58
N ALA A 911 18.21 -4.27 37.30
CA ALA A 911 18.05 -4.85 35.97
C ALA A 911 16.61 -5.48 35.99
N PHE A 912 16.13 -6.38 35.14
CA PHE A 912 16.71 -7.07 33.98
C PHE A 912 15.75 -7.01 32.77
N THR A 913 15.86 -7.95 31.81
CA THR A 913 15.15 -7.96 30.51
C THR A 913 14.81 -9.38 30.04
N GLY A 914 13.71 -9.55 29.29
CA GLY A 914 13.42 -10.79 28.54
C GLY A 914 14.27 -10.97 27.27
N PHE A 915 14.14 -12.12 26.59
CA PHE A 915 15.02 -12.54 25.47
C PHE A 915 14.39 -12.48 24.07
N GLU A 916 13.21 -11.88 23.89
CA GLU A 916 12.34 -12.12 22.72
C GLU A 916 12.91 -11.68 21.35
N PHE A 917 13.94 -10.82 21.29
CA PHE A 917 14.65 -10.50 20.04
C PHE A 917 16.09 -9.99 20.28
N LEU A 918 17.10 -10.73 19.80
CA LEU A 918 18.53 -10.39 19.92
C LEU A 918 19.22 -10.31 18.54
N ASP A 919 18.87 -9.27 17.78
CA ASP A 919 19.37 -9.08 16.40
C ASP A 919 20.78 -8.44 16.39
N ASN A 920 21.78 -9.24 16.77
CA ASN A 920 23.21 -8.91 16.87
C ASN A 920 23.58 -7.72 17.79
N LYS A 921 22.65 -7.26 18.64
CA LYS A 921 22.80 -6.15 19.58
C LYS A 921 22.51 -6.59 21.01
N ALA A 922 23.09 -5.90 21.99
CA ALA A 922 22.79 -6.11 23.41
C ALA A 922 21.38 -5.63 23.77
N SER A 923 20.71 -6.33 24.70
CA SER A 923 19.45 -5.90 25.32
C SER A 923 19.63 -5.54 26.79
N GLY A 924 19.18 -4.35 27.18
CA GLY A 924 19.30 -3.82 28.54
C GLY A 924 20.74 -3.73 29.06
N ASN A 925 20.90 -3.93 30.37
CA ASN A 925 22.19 -3.82 31.08
C ASN A 925 23.07 -5.09 30.95
N TRP A 926 22.73 -6.02 30.04
CA TRP A 926 23.48 -7.27 29.84
C TRP A 926 24.48 -7.18 28.68
N LEU A 927 25.65 -7.78 28.87
CA LEU A 927 26.61 -8.04 27.80
C LEU A 927 26.31 -9.39 27.14
N PHE A 928 25.38 -9.37 26.19
CA PHE A 928 25.13 -10.46 25.23
C PHE A 928 25.15 -9.89 23.80
N GLY A 929 26.19 -10.15 23.01
CA GLY A 929 26.26 -9.68 21.61
C GLY A 929 27.69 -9.42 21.12
N ASN A 930 27.78 -8.89 19.90
CA ASN A 930 29.05 -8.79 19.14
C ASN A 930 29.46 -7.34 18.82
N GLN A 931 28.81 -6.34 19.42
CA GLN A 931 29.10 -4.91 19.22
C GLN A 931 29.69 -4.31 20.49
N SER A 932 30.68 -3.42 20.35
CA SER A 932 31.35 -2.78 21.48
C SER A 932 30.46 -1.73 22.15
N VAL A 933 30.47 -1.67 23.47
CA VAL A 933 29.76 -0.66 24.27
C VAL A 933 30.75 0.43 24.73
N PRO A 934 30.42 1.74 24.60
CA PRO A 934 31.33 2.81 24.98
C PRO A 934 31.41 2.99 26.51
N ALA A 935 32.56 2.65 27.09
CA ALA A 935 32.96 3.07 28.43
C ALA A 935 33.67 4.44 28.39
N TYR A 936 33.90 5.05 29.55
CA TYR A 936 34.57 6.35 29.64
C TYR A 936 35.55 6.43 30.83
N ASP A 937 36.80 6.77 30.52
CA ASP A 937 37.82 7.08 31.53
C ASP A 937 37.86 8.59 31.82
N PHE A 938 38.30 8.96 33.03
CA PHE A 938 38.30 10.34 33.52
C PHE A 938 39.65 10.71 34.15
N PHE A 939 40.48 11.41 33.39
CA PHE A 939 41.78 11.88 33.86
C PHE A 939 41.69 13.33 34.35
N ALA A 940 42.41 13.67 35.42
CA ALA A 940 42.47 15.05 35.90
C ALA A 940 43.47 15.88 35.07
N ILE A 941 43.25 17.19 34.97
CA ILE A 941 44.18 18.12 34.32
C ILE A 941 44.75 19.04 35.40
N ARG A 942 46.01 18.80 35.82
CA ARG A 942 46.68 19.59 36.86
C ARG A 942 46.64 21.07 36.51
N MET A 943 47.15 21.39 35.32
CA MET A 943 47.10 22.72 34.77
C MET A 943 47.13 22.66 33.24
N GLY A 944 46.41 23.58 32.60
CA GLY A 944 46.47 23.84 31.17
C GLY A 944 46.72 25.32 30.89
N TRP A 945 47.28 25.60 29.72
CA TRP A 945 47.59 26.94 29.24
C TRP A 945 47.24 27.05 27.76
N ASN A 946 46.26 27.90 27.44
CA ASN A 946 45.66 27.99 26.12
C ASN A 946 45.20 26.59 25.62
N TYR A 947 45.88 26.02 24.63
CA TYR A 947 45.58 24.73 24.00
C TYR A 947 46.29 23.54 24.64
N MET A 948 47.29 23.76 25.50
CA MET A 948 48.10 22.69 26.10
C MET A 948 47.62 22.33 27.50
N ALA A 949 47.83 21.08 27.93
CA ALA A 949 47.43 20.56 29.23
C ALA A 949 48.44 19.54 29.79
N VAL A 950 48.62 19.55 31.11
CA VAL A 950 49.28 18.49 31.88
C VAL A 950 48.19 17.58 32.45
N VAL A 951 48.07 16.37 31.91
CA VAL A 951 47.06 15.37 32.29
C VAL A 951 47.66 14.39 33.30
N GLU A 952 46.91 14.05 34.35
CA GLU A 952 47.23 12.96 35.28
C GLU A 952 46.86 11.61 34.63
N ALA A 953 47.73 11.17 33.73
CA ALA A 953 47.67 9.92 32.99
C ALA A 953 49.07 9.59 32.43
N ARG A 954 49.45 8.31 32.40
CA ARG A 954 50.64 7.84 31.70
C ARG A 954 50.44 7.95 30.19
N MET A 955 51.52 8.11 29.43
CA MET A 955 51.45 8.08 27.96
C MET A 955 50.78 6.80 27.45
N SER A 956 51.05 5.65 28.09
CA SER A 956 50.43 4.36 27.78
C SER A 956 48.91 4.29 27.99
N GLU A 957 48.34 5.18 28.81
CA GLU A 957 46.88 5.26 29.05
C GLU A 957 46.17 6.16 28.03
N LEU A 958 46.92 6.96 27.25
CA LEU A 958 46.39 7.88 26.24
C LEU A 958 46.84 7.58 24.81
N VAL A 959 47.73 6.62 24.57
CA VAL A 959 48.39 6.42 23.26
C VAL A 959 47.45 6.11 22.09
N GLU A 960 46.27 5.52 22.33
CA GLU A 960 45.24 5.25 21.32
C GLU A 960 44.11 6.31 21.30
N VAL A 961 44.26 7.42 22.03
CA VAL A 961 43.21 8.43 22.25
C VAL A 961 43.35 9.60 21.28
N GLU A 962 42.60 9.57 20.18
CA GLU A 962 42.55 10.69 19.22
C GLU A 962 41.77 11.92 19.75
N LYS A 963 40.81 11.72 20.67
CA LYS A 963 39.81 12.75 21.05
C LYS A 963 39.34 12.52 22.49
N GLY A 964 38.97 13.60 23.18
CA GLY A 964 38.26 13.51 24.46
C GLY A 964 37.49 14.78 24.83
N ASP A 965 36.57 14.67 25.78
CA ASP A 965 35.79 15.80 26.26
C ASP A 965 36.57 16.56 27.36
N VAL A 966 36.79 17.86 27.18
CA VAL A 966 37.55 18.67 28.15
C VAL A 966 36.59 19.54 28.96
N SER A 967 36.55 19.33 30.28
CA SER A 967 35.76 20.11 31.23
C SER A 967 36.67 20.94 32.13
N ALA A 968 36.68 22.27 31.98
CA ALA A 968 37.69 23.15 32.54
C ALA A 968 37.13 24.36 33.30
N ARG A 969 37.99 24.96 34.14
CA ARG A 969 37.78 26.23 34.85
C ARG A 969 39.01 27.11 34.71
N HIS A 970 38.80 28.40 34.44
CA HIS A 970 39.87 29.40 34.42
C HIS A 970 40.46 29.63 35.82
N LEU A 971 41.76 29.87 35.90
CA LEU A 971 42.49 30.06 37.16
C LEU A 971 42.71 31.53 37.56
N MET A 972 42.44 32.49 36.65
CA MET A 972 42.77 33.91 36.87
C MET A 972 41.59 34.85 36.59
N GLY A 973 40.49 34.67 37.33
CA GLY A 973 39.33 35.56 37.32
C GLY A 973 38.66 35.68 38.69
N PHE A 974 38.61 36.89 39.25
CA PHE A 974 38.09 37.14 40.61
C PHE A 974 36.55 37.07 40.73
N PHE A 975 35.81 36.98 39.63
CA PHE A 975 34.34 36.92 39.63
C PHE A 975 33.80 35.87 38.65
N ASN A 976 32.77 35.13 39.07
CA ASN A 976 31.97 34.16 38.32
C ASN A 976 32.72 32.98 37.65
N LYS A 977 32.78 31.85 38.38
CA LYS A 977 33.31 30.56 37.93
C LYS A 977 32.40 29.89 36.88
N ARG A 978 32.42 30.33 35.62
CA ARG A 978 31.90 29.53 34.50
C ARG A 978 32.83 28.33 34.27
N MET A 979 32.28 27.11 34.25
CA MET A 979 32.96 25.99 33.59
C MET A 979 32.84 26.17 32.08
N ASN A 980 33.88 25.82 31.33
CA ASN A 980 33.76 25.62 29.90
C ASN A 980 33.91 24.12 29.61
N TYR A 981 33.03 23.59 28.76
CA TYR A 981 33.00 22.18 28.39
C TYR A 981 33.11 22.06 26.87
N ILE A 982 34.12 21.31 26.41
CA ILE A 982 34.39 21.09 25.00
C ILE A 982 34.32 19.58 24.74
N GLY A 983 33.13 19.12 24.34
CA GLY A 983 32.93 17.73 23.92
C GLY A 983 33.59 17.42 22.57
N ASN A 984 34.11 16.19 22.41
CA ASN A 984 34.91 15.72 21.29
C ASN A 984 36.01 16.72 20.89
N ASN A 985 36.88 17.09 21.83
CA ASN A 985 38.05 17.91 21.54
C ASN A 985 39.14 17.02 20.93
N ASP A 986 39.51 17.25 19.67
CA ASP A 986 40.58 16.49 19.02
C ASP A 986 41.91 16.76 19.73
N ILE A 987 42.65 15.69 20.02
CA ILE A 987 44.03 15.76 20.45
C ILE A 987 44.89 15.91 19.19
N ILE A 988 45.70 16.96 19.14
CA ILE A 988 46.56 17.28 17.99
C ILE A 988 47.87 16.48 18.07
N CYS A 989 48.48 16.42 19.26
CA CYS A 989 49.65 15.60 19.55
C CYS A 989 49.87 15.50 21.07
N MET A 990 50.74 14.59 21.51
CA MET A 990 51.06 14.33 22.91
C MET A 990 52.55 14.01 23.09
N GLU A 991 53.11 14.34 24.25
CA GLU A 991 54.48 13.97 24.66
C GLU A 991 54.47 13.47 26.12
N GLU A 992 55.32 12.51 26.46
CA GLU A 992 55.47 12.03 27.85
C GLU A 992 56.11 13.12 28.71
N HIS A 993 55.63 13.31 29.94
CA HIS A 993 56.12 14.39 30.79
C HIS A 993 57.57 14.10 31.25
N PRO A 994 58.55 14.98 30.96
CA PRO A 994 59.98 14.61 30.92
C PRO A 994 60.61 14.29 32.30
N THR A 995 59.86 14.41 33.39
CA THR A 995 60.31 14.18 34.77
C THR A 995 59.32 13.40 35.65
N ASP A 996 58.13 13.03 35.14
CA ASP A 996 57.07 12.38 35.92
C ASP A 996 56.26 11.45 35.00
N PRO A 997 56.52 10.13 34.97
CA PRO A 997 55.91 9.21 33.99
C PRO A 997 54.40 8.99 34.22
N ASP A 998 53.87 9.41 35.38
CA ASP A 998 52.42 9.39 35.68
C ASP A 998 51.69 10.61 35.08
N LEU A 999 52.37 11.46 34.29
CA LEU A 999 51.82 12.63 33.61
C LEU A 999 52.06 12.60 32.09
N THR A 1000 51.13 13.19 31.34
CA THR A 1000 51.23 13.38 29.88
C THR A 1000 50.97 14.83 29.49
N LEU A 1001 51.77 15.35 28.56
CA LEU A 1001 51.58 16.66 27.94
C LEU A 1001 50.70 16.50 26.69
N VAL A 1002 49.54 17.18 26.67
CA VAL A 1002 48.52 17.01 25.61
C VAL A 1002 48.20 18.35 24.96
N VAL A 1003 48.13 18.40 23.62
CA VAL A 1003 47.68 19.58 22.86
C VAL A 1003 46.28 19.33 22.30
N PHE A 1004 45.31 20.16 22.69
CA PHE A 1004 43.93 20.09 22.20
C PHE A 1004 43.68 21.07 21.06
N ARG A 1005 42.84 20.69 20.09
CA ARG A 1005 42.46 21.53 18.95
C ARG A 1005 41.77 22.84 19.35
N ARG A 1006 40.97 22.81 20.43
CA ARG A 1006 40.24 23.96 20.99
C ARG A 1006 40.68 24.22 22.43
N ALA A 1007 41.12 25.44 22.72
CA ALA A 1007 41.44 25.90 24.06
C ALA A 1007 40.16 26.09 24.89
N PRO A 1008 40.05 25.52 26.11
CA PRO A 1008 38.94 25.81 27.01
C PRO A 1008 38.91 27.26 27.50
N PHE A 1009 40.08 27.88 27.66
CA PHE A 1009 40.25 29.31 27.95
C PHE A 1009 41.59 29.81 27.40
N GLU A 1010 41.69 31.11 27.18
CA GLU A 1010 42.98 31.79 27.03
C GLU A 1010 43.64 32.02 28.41
N GLY A 1011 44.96 31.84 28.48
CA GLY A 1011 45.69 31.82 29.75
C GLY A 1011 45.55 30.49 30.51
N LEU A 1012 45.67 30.55 31.83
CA LEU A 1012 45.75 29.38 32.72
C LEU A 1012 44.38 28.82 33.13
N TRP A 1013 44.26 27.50 33.11
CA TRP A 1013 43.05 26.77 33.50
C TRP A 1013 43.39 25.41 34.14
N THR A 1014 42.40 24.76 34.75
CA THR A 1014 42.47 23.39 35.32
C THR A 1014 41.17 22.65 35.01
N GLY A 1015 41.14 21.31 35.04
CA GLY A 1015 39.97 20.58 34.57
C GLY A 1015 40.04 19.06 34.68
N ARG A 1016 39.26 18.39 33.81
CA ARG A 1016 39.29 16.95 33.55
C ARG A 1016 39.17 16.68 32.06
N LEU A 1017 39.82 15.60 31.61
CA LEU A 1017 39.64 14.98 30.31
C LEU A 1017 38.78 13.72 30.49
N ARG A 1018 37.66 13.62 29.77
CA ARG A 1018 36.90 12.37 29.62
C ARG A 1018 37.26 11.72 28.28
N VAL A 1019 37.75 10.49 28.33
CA VAL A 1019 38.08 9.67 27.15
C VAL A 1019 36.95 8.66 26.93
N ARG A 1020 36.73 8.22 25.69
CA ARG A 1020 35.80 7.10 25.38
C ARG A 1020 36.59 5.88 24.92
N ASN A 1021 36.38 4.76 25.62
CA ASN A 1021 36.93 3.46 25.27
C ASN A 1021 35.82 2.52 24.78
N ASN A 1022 36.12 1.58 23.89
CA ASN A 1022 35.14 0.60 23.40
C ASN A 1022 35.34 -0.76 24.10
N VAL A 1023 34.44 -1.13 25.01
CA VAL A 1023 34.43 -2.45 25.66
C VAL A 1023 33.78 -3.46 24.72
N THR A 1024 34.53 -4.49 24.31
CA THR A 1024 34.04 -5.51 23.38
C THR A 1024 33.77 -6.81 24.14
N PRO A 1025 32.51 -7.21 24.36
CA PRO A 1025 32.19 -8.46 25.05
C PRO A 1025 32.64 -9.69 24.25
N VAL A 1026 32.91 -10.78 24.97
CA VAL A 1026 33.50 -12.02 24.43
C VAL A 1026 32.43 -13.09 24.26
N ILE A 1027 32.34 -13.62 23.03
CA ILE A 1027 31.43 -14.70 22.56
C ILE A 1027 29.96 -14.28 22.40
N SER A 1028 29.46 -14.44 21.17
CA SER A 1028 28.04 -14.31 20.83
C SER A 1028 27.18 -15.31 21.62
N PRO A 1029 26.00 -14.92 22.12
CA PRO A 1029 24.96 -15.91 22.42
C PRO A 1029 24.60 -16.67 21.12
N ASP A 1030 24.15 -17.91 21.29
CA ASP A 1030 23.46 -18.67 20.23
C ASP A 1030 21.96 -18.50 20.50
N ILE A 1031 21.20 -18.05 19.50
CA ILE A 1031 19.79 -17.65 19.66
C ILE A 1031 18.96 -18.50 18.71
N ASP A 1032 17.99 -19.23 19.28
CA ASP A 1032 17.22 -20.23 18.56
C ASP A 1032 15.75 -19.81 18.50
N ASN A 1033 15.22 -19.69 17.29
CA ASN A 1033 13.83 -19.32 17.00
C ASN A 1033 12.92 -20.54 16.79
N THR A 1034 13.43 -21.76 16.94
CA THR A 1034 12.66 -23.01 16.86
C THR A 1034 12.08 -23.44 18.22
N MET A 1035 12.56 -22.82 19.31
CA MET A 1035 12.02 -22.97 20.66
C MET A 1035 11.98 -21.62 21.37
N ALA A 1036 10.82 -21.29 21.94
CA ALA A 1036 10.58 -20.16 22.81
C ALA A 1036 9.51 -20.55 23.86
N HIS A 1037 9.47 -19.85 24.99
CA HIS A 1037 8.48 -20.07 26.04
C HIS A 1037 7.22 -19.22 25.79
N THR A 1038 7.36 -17.90 25.74
CA THR A 1038 6.27 -16.96 25.41
C THR A 1038 6.55 -16.09 24.19
N GLY A 1039 7.81 -15.99 23.74
CA GLY A 1039 8.27 -15.08 22.70
C GLY A 1039 8.59 -15.74 21.34
N ARG A 1040 9.51 -15.11 20.57
CA ARG A 1040 9.93 -15.59 19.24
C ARG A 1040 11.24 -16.41 19.21
N SER A 1041 12.07 -16.33 20.26
CA SER A 1041 13.37 -17.03 20.35
C SER A 1041 13.82 -17.22 21.80
N SER A 1042 14.67 -18.21 22.06
CA SER A 1042 15.36 -18.43 23.35
C SER A 1042 16.88 -18.36 23.24
N LEU A 1043 17.56 -18.16 24.39
CA LEU A 1043 19.00 -18.33 24.52
C LEU A 1043 19.38 -19.82 24.51
N ARG A 1044 20.10 -20.25 23.48
CA ARG A 1044 20.54 -21.63 23.30
C ARG A 1044 21.95 -21.87 23.83
N VAL A 1045 22.07 -22.87 24.68
CA VAL A 1045 23.29 -23.21 25.42
C VAL A 1045 23.61 -24.67 25.17
N THR A 1046 24.51 -24.94 24.23
CA THR A 1046 25.08 -26.28 23.99
C THR A 1046 26.37 -26.42 24.80
N GLY A 1047 26.36 -27.30 25.80
CA GLY A 1047 27.35 -27.36 26.87
C GLY A 1047 27.34 -26.12 27.79
N ASP A 1048 27.98 -26.22 28.96
CA ASP A 1048 28.14 -25.10 29.90
C ASP A 1048 28.79 -23.86 29.23
N LYS A 1049 28.14 -22.69 29.32
CA LYS A 1049 28.64 -21.39 28.80
C LYS A 1049 28.65 -20.31 29.88
N SER A 1050 29.76 -19.59 30.00
CA SER A 1050 29.91 -18.40 30.86
C SER A 1050 29.82 -17.11 30.04
N PHE A 1051 29.11 -16.10 30.57
CA PHE A 1051 29.04 -14.75 30.01
C PHE A 1051 29.36 -13.72 31.12
N LYS A 1052 30.42 -12.93 30.91
CA LYS A 1052 30.91 -11.91 31.86
C LYS A 1052 30.10 -10.62 31.73
N GLN A 1053 29.63 -10.08 32.85
CA GLN A 1053 28.67 -8.98 32.91
C GLN A 1053 29.32 -7.73 33.52
N GLU A 1054 30.21 -7.10 32.78
CA GLU A 1054 31.04 -5.97 33.25
C GLU A 1054 30.27 -4.65 33.41
N LEU A 1055 29.12 -4.49 32.73
CA LEU A 1055 28.22 -3.34 32.88
C LEU A 1055 27.21 -3.50 34.02
N LEU A 1056 27.07 -4.71 34.57
CA LEU A 1056 26.07 -5.06 35.55
C LEU A 1056 26.53 -4.69 36.97
N GLN A 1057 26.10 -3.53 37.45
CA GLN A 1057 26.36 -3.09 38.82
C GLN A 1057 25.24 -3.56 39.75
N LEU A 1058 25.58 -4.32 40.78
CA LEU A 1058 24.68 -4.77 41.85
C LEU A 1058 25.19 -4.25 43.19
N ASP A 1059 24.29 -3.83 44.08
CA ASP A 1059 24.69 -3.18 45.33
C ASP A 1059 25.33 -4.16 46.32
N SER A 1060 26.61 -3.90 46.65
CA SER A 1060 27.39 -4.59 47.68
C SER A 1060 26.59 -4.80 48.98
N GLY A 1061 26.38 -6.05 49.37
CA GLY A 1061 25.69 -6.43 50.61
C GLY A 1061 24.16 -6.51 50.52
N LYS A 1062 23.54 -6.21 49.36
CA LYS A 1062 22.09 -6.41 49.14
C LYS A 1062 21.79 -7.80 48.57
N THR A 1063 20.50 -8.13 48.49
CA THR A 1063 20.01 -9.41 47.93
C THR A 1063 19.13 -9.20 46.71
N TYR A 1064 19.35 -10.03 45.69
CA TYR A 1064 18.65 -10.01 44.40
C TYR A 1064 18.04 -11.38 44.11
N MET A 1065 16.96 -11.40 43.32
CA MET A 1065 16.29 -12.61 42.89
C MET A 1065 16.40 -12.78 41.38
N LEU A 1066 16.92 -13.93 40.95
CA LEU A 1066 17.09 -14.36 39.57
C LEU A 1066 16.19 -15.59 39.32
N SER A 1067 15.55 -15.62 38.16
CA SER A 1067 14.65 -16.63 37.65
C SER A 1067 14.66 -16.63 36.11
N THR A 1068 14.19 -17.72 35.52
CA THR A 1068 14.10 -17.95 34.06
C THR A 1068 13.35 -19.26 33.83
N TRP A 1069 12.73 -19.43 32.66
CA TRP A 1069 12.23 -20.72 32.21
C TRP A 1069 13.32 -21.45 31.42
N VAL A 1070 13.51 -22.75 31.68
CA VAL A 1070 14.50 -23.58 30.97
C VAL A 1070 13.88 -24.86 30.40
N SER A 1071 14.23 -25.22 29.17
CA SER A 1071 13.90 -26.51 28.56
C SER A 1071 15.15 -27.19 27.99
N ILE A 1072 15.05 -28.51 27.77
CA ILE A 1072 16.09 -29.37 27.20
C ILE A 1072 15.59 -30.28 26.07
N ASN A 1073 14.29 -30.23 25.75
CA ASN A 1073 13.61 -30.90 24.62
C ASN A 1073 14.09 -32.33 24.26
N GLU A 1074 14.31 -33.18 25.27
CA GLU A 1074 14.53 -34.61 25.09
C GLU A 1074 13.31 -35.39 25.55
N ALA A 1075 12.51 -35.91 24.61
CA ALA A 1075 11.26 -36.66 24.86
C ALA A 1075 11.45 -38.00 25.63
N SER A 1076 12.69 -38.34 26.00
CA SER A 1076 13.09 -39.55 26.72
C SER A 1076 13.42 -39.34 28.20
N LEU A 1077 13.41 -38.10 28.72
CA LEU A 1077 13.78 -37.82 30.10
C LEU A 1077 12.58 -37.78 31.06
N THR A 1078 12.70 -38.51 32.18
CA THR A 1078 11.84 -38.35 33.36
C THR A 1078 11.98 -36.94 33.94
N PRO A 1079 10.97 -36.42 34.67
CA PRO A 1079 11.01 -35.09 35.28
C PRO A 1079 12.32 -34.82 36.03
N LEU A 1080 12.91 -33.65 35.78
CA LEU A 1080 14.22 -33.27 36.32
C LEU A 1080 14.25 -33.37 37.85
N VAL A 1081 15.20 -34.15 38.37
CA VAL A 1081 15.45 -34.24 39.82
C VAL A 1081 16.10 -32.93 40.28
N PRO A 1082 15.56 -32.25 41.31
CA PRO A 1082 16.12 -31.01 41.83
C PRO A 1082 17.60 -31.18 42.22
N GLY A 1083 18.45 -30.32 41.65
CA GLY A 1083 19.90 -30.32 41.92
C GLY A 1083 20.80 -31.01 40.89
N SER A 1084 20.26 -31.75 39.91
CA SER A 1084 21.07 -32.41 38.85
C SER A 1084 20.66 -32.07 37.40
N GLY A 1085 19.78 -31.09 37.21
CA GLY A 1085 19.36 -30.58 35.91
C GLY A 1085 20.19 -29.39 35.39
N PRO A 1086 19.76 -28.75 34.29
CA PRO A 1086 20.24 -27.42 33.90
C PRO A 1086 20.01 -26.37 35.00
N GLY A 1087 20.74 -25.26 34.91
CA GLY A 1087 20.72 -24.20 35.91
C GLY A 1087 21.66 -23.04 35.59
N ILE A 1088 21.75 -22.07 36.49
CA ILE A 1088 22.63 -20.89 36.35
C ILE A 1088 23.47 -20.73 37.62
N ASP A 1089 24.78 -20.55 37.47
CA ASP A 1089 25.65 -20.07 38.54
C ASP A 1089 25.92 -18.57 38.37
N VAL A 1090 25.62 -17.79 39.41
CA VAL A 1090 26.00 -16.39 39.54
C VAL A 1090 27.35 -16.36 40.26
N ILE A 1091 28.42 -16.08 39.52
CA ILE A 1091 29.80 -16.08 40.02
C ILE A 1091 30.23 -14.63 40.23
N PHE A 1092 30.63 -14.30 41.45
CA PHE A 1092 31.25 -13.02 41.79
C PHE A 1092 32.77 -13.19 41.89
N LYS A 1093 33.51 -12.30 41.23
CA LYS A 1093 34.98 -12.22 41.28
C LYS A 1093 35.43 -10.83 41.72
N ASP A 1094 36.66 -10.70 42.19
CA ASP A 1094 37.29 -9.37 42.34
C ASP A 1094 37.89 -8.87 41.02
N LYS A 1095 38.54 -7.69 41.07
CA LYS A 1095 39.18 -7.04 39.93
C LYS A 1095 40.35 -7.82 39.32
N ASP A 1096 40.86 -8.84 40.01
CA ASP A 1096 41.98 -9.67 39.59
C ASP A 1096 41.48 -11.06 39.11
N ASP A 1097 40.19 -11.15 38.78
CA ASP A 1097 39.41 -12.33 38.35
C ASP A 1097 39.33 -13.47 39.38
N VAL A 1098 39.66 -13.21 40.65
CA VAL A 1098 39.59 -14.21 41.73
C VAL A 1098 38.16 -14.37 42.24
N VAL A 1099 37.61 -15.58 42.21
CA VAL A 1099 36.24 -15.89 42.68
C VAL A 1099 36.10 -15.62 44.18
N LEU A 1100 35.15 -14.75 44.52
CA LEU A 1100 34.79 -14.37 45.90
C LEU A 1100 33.63 -15.21 46.44
N SER A 1101 32.63 -15.51 45.59
CA SER A 1101 31.48 -16.34 45.94
C SER A 1101 30.70 -16.77 44.69
N THR A 1102 30.07 -17.94 44.74
CA THR A 1102 29.13 -18.41 43.71
C THR A 1102 27.78 -18.71 44.35
N ALA A 1103 26.69 -18.29 43.70
CA ALA A 1103 25.33 -18.69 44.03
C ALA A 1103 24.72 -19.52 42.89
N SER A 1104 24.31 -20.75 43.19
CA SER A 1104 23.79 -21.70 42.20
C SER A 1104 22.27 -21.77 42.23
N LEU A 1105 21.65 -21.64 41.05
CA LEU A 1105 20.23 -21.82 40.82
C LEU A 1105 20.01 -23.13 40.06
N THR A 1106 19.05 -23.92 40.51
CA THR A 1106 18.68 -25.23 39.95
C THR A 1106 17.16 -25.31 39.80
N SER A 1107 16.68 -26.21 38.93
CA SER A 1107 15.25 -26.31 38.58
C SER A 1107 14.37 -26.64 39.79
N ILE A 1108 13.30 -25.87 39.96
CA ILE A 1108 12.30 -26.05 41.03
C ILE A 1108 10.89 -26.28 40.45
N GLY A 1109 9.99 -26.84 41.27
CA GLY A 1109 8.58 -26.99 40.92
C GLY A 1109 8.27 -28.15 39.95
N ARG A 1110 7.14 -28.02 39.26
CA ARG A 1110 6.70 -28.92 38.18
C ARG A 1110 7.04 -28.30 36.82
N SER A 1111 7.20 -29.13 35.79
CA SER A 1111 7.32 -28.66 34.41
C SER A 1111 5.97 -28.31 33.79
N ILE A 1112 5.93 -27.24 33.01
CA ILE A 1112 4.79 -26.83 32.17
C ILE A 1112 5.24 -26.99 30.73
N GLU A 1113 4.55 -27.81 29.93
CA GLU A 1113 4.80 -27.97 28.48
C GLU A 1113 6.30 -28.21 28.12
N SER A 1114 6.99 -28.97 28.99
CA SER A 1114 8.44 -29.28 28.95
C SER A 1114 9.41 -28.14 29.29
N TRP A 1115 8.92 -27.02 29.80
CA TRP A 1115 9.70 -25.96 30.45
C TRP A 1115 9.68 -26.13 31.98
N TYR A 1116 10.77 -25.72 32.64
CA TYR A 1116 10.97 -25.81 34.09
C TYR A 1116 11.38 -24.45 34.64
N GLN A 1117 10.88 -24.06 35.82
CA GLN A 1117 11.27 -22.79 36.41
C GLN A 1117 12.62 -22.92 37.14
N LEU A 1118 13.53 -22.01 36.85
CA LEU A 1118 14.65 -21.66 37.71
C LEU A 1118 14.24 -20.41 38.49
N LYS A 1119 14.46 -20.38 39.81
CA LYS A 1119 14.28 -19.21 40.68
C LYS A 1119 15.18 -19.32 41.91
N GLY A 1120 15.81 -18.23 42.33
CA GLY A 1120 16.73 -18.24 43.46
C GLY A 1120 17.20 -16.84 43.87
N ILE A 1121 17.53 -16.71 45.16
CA ILE A 1121 17.94 -15.46 45.79
C ILE A 1121 19.42 -15.55 46.18
N PHE A 1122 20.19 -14.50 45.91
CA PHE A 1122 21.59 -14.43 46.30
C PHE A 1122 21.95 -13.07 46.90
N ALA A 1123 23.08 -13.02 47.62
CA ALA A 1123 23.64 -11.79 48.20
C ALA A 1123 24.89 -11.36 47.41
N VAL A 1124 25.07 -10.06 47.23
CA VAL A 1124 26.25 -9.47 46.56
C VAL A 1124 27.39 -9.30 47.58
N PRO A 1125 28.62 -9.78 47.31
CA PRO A 1125 29.77 -9.51 48.17
C PRO A 1125 30.12 -8.02 48.27
N ALA A 1126 30.78 -7.62 49.36
CA ALA A 1126 31.16 -6.22 49.58
C ALA A 1126 32.50 -5.87 48.91
N ARG A 1127 32.46 -5.30 47.69
CA ARG A 1127 33.54 -4.62 46.92
C ARG A 1127 33.02 -4.22 45.52
N ASN A 1128 33.85 -3.53 44.73
CA ASN A 1128 33.71 -3.60 43.27
C ASN A 1128 33.99 -5.04 42.85
N VAL A 1129 32.97 -5.73 42.35
CA VAL A 1129 33.02 -7.14 41.97
C VAL A 1129 32.58 -7.32 40.52
N ILE A 1130 33.28 -8.21 39.82
CA ILE A 1130 32.90 -8.65 38.48
C ILE A 1130 31.82 -9.73 38.65
N VAL A 1131 30.72 -9.62 37.88
CA VAL A 1131 29.68 -10.66 37.81
C VAL A 1131 29.89 -11.49 36.55
N GLU A 1132 29.78 -12.81 36.67
CA GLU A 1132 29.77 -13.76 35.54
C GLU A 1132 28.58 -14.69 35.71
N LEU A 1133 27.75 -14.83 34.67
CA LEU A 1133 26.68 -15.82 34.63
C LEU A 1133 27.13 -17.05 33.86
N LYS A 1134 27.14 -18.20 34.52
CA LYS A 1134 27.40 -19.49 33.89
C LYS A 1134 26.11 -20.29 33.76
N PHE A 1135 25.62 -20.40 32.53
CA PHE A 1135 24.49 -21.24 32.16
C PHE A 1135 24.97 -22.69 31.99
N LYS A 1136 24.23 -23.63 32.57
CA LYS A 1136 24.59 -25.06 32.61
C LYS A 1136 23.49 -25.90 31.97
N THR A 1137 23.88 -26.88 31.17
CA THR A 1137 22.93 -27.85 30.56
C THR A 1137 22.64 -29.04 31.48
N GLY A 1138 23.43 -29.23 32.53
CA GLY A 1138 23.32 -30.38 33.43
C GLY A 1138 23.75 -31.66 32.72
N ASN A 1139 22.89 -32.69 32.73
CA ASN A 1139 23.13 -33.93 31.99
C ASN A 1139 22.75 -33.85 30.50
N ALA A 1140 22.04 -32.80 30.07
CA ALA A 1140 21.64 -32.62 28.67
C ALA A 1140 22.80 -32.03 27.83
N THR A 1141 22.79 -32.27 26.52
CA THR A 1141 23.79 -31.68 25.61
C THR A 1141 23.51 -30.22 25.27
N THR A 1142 22.23 -29.83 25.23
CA THR A 1142 21.75 -28.47 24.95
C THR A 1142 20.61 -28.12 25.89
N ALA A 1143 20.52 -26.86 26.29
CA ALA A 1143 19.39 -26.28 26.99
C ALA A 1143 19.00 -24.94 26.34
N TRP A 1144 17.72 -24.58 26.44
CA TRP A 1144 17.15 -23.32 25.99
C TRP A 1144 16.64 -22.55 27.21
N PHE A 1145 17.03 -21.30 27.36
CA PHE A 1145 16.66 -20.41 28.47
C PHE A 1145 15.86 -19.21 27.95
N ASP A 1146 14.77 -18.88 28.64
CA ASP A 1146 13.86 -17.78 28.29
C ASP A 1146 13.40 -17.02 29.55
N ASP A 1147 12.78 -15.84 29.40
CA ASP A 1147 12.19 -15.07 30.52
C ASP A 1147 13.13 -14.75 31.72
N LEU A 1148 14.36 -14.29 31.47
CA LEU A 1148 15.39 -14.08 32.50
C LEU A 1148 15.15 -12.82 33.39
N ARG A 1149 14.74 -12.98 34.66
CA ARG A 1149 14.40 -11.87 35.61
C ARG A 1149 14.88 -12.10 37.05
N LEU A 1150 15.43 -11.17 37.85
CA LEU A 1150 16.24 -9.96 37.43
C LEU A 1150 15.40 -8.86 38.22
N HIS A 1151 15.32 -8.92 39.56
CA HIS A 1151 14.99 -7.75 40.41
C HIS A 1151 15.63 -7.83 41.81
N PRO A 1152 15.67 -6.72 42.58
CA PRO A 1152 15.97 -6.77 44.01
C PRO A 1152 14.96 -7.65 44.76
N ASN A 1153 15.42 -8.44 45.73
CA ASN A 1153 14.66 -9.48 46.45
C ASN A 1153 13.43 -8.96 47.26
N LYS A 1154 13.22 -7.65 47.34
CA LYS A 1154 12.06 -7.03 48.01
C LYS A 1154 11.17 -6.17 47.10
N GLY A 1155 11.43 -6.16 45.79
CA GLY A 1155 10.59 -5.47 44.81
C GLY A 1155 9.67 -6.45 44.07
N ASN A 1156 8.46 -6.01 43.74
CA ASN A 1156 7.55 -6.72 42.85
C ASN A 1156 7.68 -6.16 41.42
N MET A 1157 7.54 -7.04 40.41
CA MET A 1157 7.74 -6.71 39.00
C MET A 1157 6.56 -7.23 38.16
N LYS A 1158 6.06 -6.42 37.23
CA LYS A 1158 5.13 -6.86 36.17
C LYS A 1158 5.56 -6.32 34.81
N SER A 1159 5.51 -7.19 33.82
CA SER A 1159 5.88 -6.88 32.43
C SER A 1159 4.64 -6.84 31.55
N TYR A 1160 4.59 -5.89 30.63
CA TYR A 1160 3.53 -5.72 29.64
C TYR A 1160 4.14 -5.83 28.24
N VAL A 1161 3.53 -6.62 27.37
CA VAL A 1161 3.96 -6.86 25.99
C VAL A 1161 2.88 -6.35 25.06
N TYR A 1162 3.25 -5.49 24.11
CA TYR A 1162 2.34 -4.86 23.15
C TYR A 1162 2.71 -5.28 21.72
N ASP A 1163 1.73 -5.26 20.83
CA ASP A 1163 1.95 -5.36 19.39
C ASP A 1163 2.65 -4.10 18.87
N LEU A 1164 3.51 -4.23 17.85
CA LEU A 1164 4.27 -3.11 17.30
C LEU A 1164 3.64 -2.48 16.06
N GLU A 1165 2.61 -3.10 15.47
CA GLU A 1165 1.86 -2.56 14.33
C GLU A 1165 0.59 -1.81 14.77
N ASP A 1166 -0.08 -2.27 15.84
CA ASP A 1166 -1.35 -1.67 16.33
C ASP A 1166 -1.37 -1.23 17.80
N TYR A 1167 -0.28 -1.42 18.55
CA TYR A 1167 -0.12 -1.05 19.97
C TYR A 1167 -1.14 -1.69 20.93
N ARG A 1168 -1.77 -2.82 20.59
CA ARG A 1168 -2.63 -3.58 21.50
C ARG A 1168 -1.82 -4.45 22.47
N LEU A 1169 -2.30 -4.60 23.70
CA LEU A 1169 -1.64 -5.38 24.75
C LEU A 1169 -1.76 -6.88 24.46
N GLN A 1170 -0.68 -7.55 24.07
CA GLN A 1170 -0.66 -8.98 23.73
C GLN A 1170 -0.50 -9.87 24.97
N ALA A 1171 0.35 -9.48 25.94
CA ALA A 1171 0.56 -10.25 27.16
C ALA A 1171 0.88 -9.39 28.39
N VAL A 1172 0.58 -9.92 29.58
CA VAL A 1172 1.05 -9.42 30.88
C VAL A 1172 1.65 -10.56 31.66
N LEU A 1173 2.88 -10.40 32.15
CA LEU A 1173 3.57 -11.42 32.93
C LEU A 1173 3.76 -10.94 34.39
N ASP A 1174 3.49 -11.83 35.33
CA ASP A 1174 3.45 -11.51 36.77
C ASP A 1174 4.76 -11.78 37.53
N GLU A 1175 4.74 -11.52 38.83
CA GLU A 1175 5.84 -11.66 39.78
C GLU A 1175 6.36 -13.11 39.96
N GLU A 1176 5.58 -14.10 39.55
CA GLU A 1176 5.95 -15.53 39.54
C GLU A 1176 6.32 -16.04 38.14
N ASN A 1177 6.52 -15.12 37.18
CA ASN A 1177 6.92 -15.39 35.80
C ASN A 1177 5.85 -16.12 34.96
N PHE A 1178 4.56 -16.02 35.32
CA PHE A 1178 3.45 -16.57 34.55
C PHE A 1178 2.84 -15.53 33.60
N ALA A 1179 2.55 -15.93 32.37
CA ALA A 1179 1.93 -15.07 31.36
C ALA A 1179 0.38 -15.07 31.40
N SER A 1180 -0.20 -13.94 31.04
CA SER A 1180 -1.63 -13.74 30.76
C SER A 1180 -1.76 -13.14 29.37
N PHE A 1181 -2.32 -13.88 28.42
CA PHE A 1181 -2.37 -13.55 26.99
C PHE A 1181 -3.73 -13.01 26.58
N PHE A 1182 -3.74 -12.04 25.68
CA PHE A 1182 -4.90 -11.29 25.22
C PHE A 1182 -5.00 -11.41 23.69
N TYR A 1183 -6.19 -11.73 23.16
CA TYR A 1183 -6.41 -11.92 21.72
C TYR A 1183 -7.57 -11.05 21.22
N TYR A 1184 -7.34 -10.38 20.09
CA TYR A 1184 -8.25 -9.41 19.49
C TYR A 1184 -8.82 -9.92 18.16
N ASP A 1185 -10.06 -9.54 17.84
CA ASP A 1185 -10.67 -9.82 16.54
C ASP A 1185 -10.20 -8.81 15.46
N VAL A 1186 -10.66 -8.99 14.22
CA VAL A 1186 -10.22 -8.13 13.09
C VAL A 1186 -10.76 -6.71 13.17
N GLU A 1187 -11.86 -6.51 13.91
CA GLU A 1187 -12.40 -5.21 14.28
C GLU A 1187 -11.65 -4.56 15.47
N GLY A 1188 -10.87 -5.34 16.22
CA GLY A 1188 -10.00 -4.89 17.31
C GLY A 1188 -10.54 -5.08 18.73
N ASN A 1189 -11.61 -5.83 18.92
CA ASN A 1189 -12.19 -6.12 20.23
C ASN A 1189 -11.47 -7.29 20.91
N LEU A 1190 -11.23 -7.19 22.22
CA LEU A 1190 -10.69 -8.28 23.02
C LEU A 1190 -11.72 -9.42 23.14
N TYR A 1191 -11.54 -10.51 22.41
CA TYR A 1191 -12.50 -11.63 22.38
C TYR A 1191 -12.08 -12.82 23.26
N LEU A 1192 -10.78 -12.94 23.60
CA LEU A 1192 -10.27 -14.04 24.41
C LEU A 1192 -9.11 -13.61 25.31
N THR A 1193 -9.09 -14.12 26.53
CA THR A 1193 -7.95 -14.02 27.45
C THR A 1193 -7.61 -15.38 28.03
N LYS A 1194 -6.32 -15.71 28.06
CA LYS A 1194 -5.78 -16.93 28.67
C LYS A 1194 -4.81 -16.56 29.80
N LYS A 1195 -4.68 -17.41 30.80
CA LYS A 1195 -3.60 -17.34 31.80
C LYS A 1195 -2.89 -18.69 31.90
N GLU A 1196 -1.57 -18.61 31.94
CA GLU A 1196 -0.66 -19.69 32.28
C GLU A 1196 -0.80 -20.11 33.75
N THR A 1197 -0.65 -21.40 34.03
CA THR A 1197 -0.77 -21.99 35.37
C THR A 1197 0.18 -23.17 35.52
N GLU A 1198 0.39 -23.66 36.75
CA GLU A 1198 1.14 -24.90 37.05
C GLU A 1198 0.72 -26.15 36.26
N GLU A 1199 -0.43 -26.15 35.59
CA GLU A 1199 -0.93 -27.24 34.75
C GLU A 1199 -1.21 -26.80 33.31
N GLY A 1200 -0.48 -25.79 32.82
CA GLY A 1200 -0.52 -25.29 31.44
C GLY A 1200 -1.46 -24.09 31.23
N ILE A 1201 -1.50 -23.61 29.98
CA ILE A 1201 -2.27 -22.41 29.62
C ILE A 1201 -3.78 -22.73 29.59
N LYS A 1202 -4.57 -21.98 30.37
CA LYS A 1202 -6.05 -22.09 30.43
C LYS A 1202 -6.69 -20.79 29.96
N THR A 1203 -7.86 -20.84 29.33
CA THR A 1203 -8.71 -19.64 29.20
C THR A 1203 -9.15 -19.17 30.60
N ILE A 1204 -9.47 -17.88 30.80
CA ILE A 1204 -9.92 -17.41 32.13
C ILE A 1204 -11.13 -18.23 32.64
N SER A 1205 -12.06 -18.59 31.76
CA SER A 1205 -13.21 -19.44 32.14
C SER A 1205 -12.79 -20.84 32.62
N GLN A 1206 -11.80 -21.47 31.98
CA GLN A 1206 -11.26 -22.76 32.42
C GLN A 1206 -10.45 -22.62 33.72
N ASN A 1207 -9.73 -21.51 33.90
CA ASN A 1207 -8.96 -21.25 35.11
C ASN A 1207 -9.90 -21.06 36.34
N VAL A 1208 -11.05 -20.41 36.16
CA VAL A 1208 -12.10 -20.30 37.19
C VAL A 1208 -12.69 -21.65 37.59
N SER A 1209 -12.79 -22.62 36.67
CA SER A 1209 -13.17 -24.01 37.01
C SER A 1209 -12.03 -24.74 37.73
N TYR A 1210 -10.81 -24.64 37.23
CA TYR A 1210 -9.62 -25.28 37.80
C TYR A 1210 -9.33 -24.82 39.24
N ILE A 1211 -9.47 -23.54 39.54
CA ILE A 1211 -9.34 -22.95 40.89
C ILE A 1211 -10.47 -23.42 41.85
N ARG A 1212 -11.52 -24.09 41.34
CA ARG A 1212 -12.58 -24.74 42.16
C ARG A 1212 -12.41 -26.26 42.30
N GLU A 1213 -11.47 -26.86 41.56
CA GLU A 1213 -11.21 -28.31 41.55
C GLU A 1213 -9.95 -28.71 42.34
N ARG A 1214 -9.09 -27.74 42.69
CA ARG A 1214 -7.97 -27.85 43.63
C ARG A 1214 -8.31 -27.29 45.02
#